data_AF-A0A8T1XF33-F1
#
_entry.id   AF-A0A8T1XF33-F1
#
_cell.length_a   1.000
_cell.length_b   1.000
_cell.length_c   1.000
_cell.angle_alpha   90.00
_cell.angle_beta   90.00
_cell.angle_gamma   90.00
#
_symmetry.space_group_name_H-M   'P 1'
#
loop_
_entity.id
_entity.type
_entity.pdbx_description
1 polymer ?
#
loop_
_entity_poly.entity_id
_entity_poly.type
_entity_poly.pdbx_seq_one_letter_code
_entity_poly.pdbx_strand_id
1 'polypeptide(L)'
;MADTRVLRYGQKLRLATRSAYISDATDVDPELCIGYYEKNGRHGILSCVPPLGPKLQQLFSEDEFLVLSPGDQRSVGEEVQYGHPLVLVNQHGLVWNNKTGGITGYVGPRPRGVPGEVYVRFTKLPPGVGVTKSSKKDKDKTEKLPTSGSSSTLSASGSMTSLDSTQPGELGPVCFGDGNIAITVVESNRHSQMYNKRLSNFKKPTSHIAGGYICCDGKGTELRFKIWPVKPRVEQISMMNKLITPYHYGQKIALPLGLLESTAKRTNVATHTGDVSAKKAVEATGIQQAEIFFQLSNEATAVLPGALLQQKLIAHAKPPGLNGEEPESVFELPLRNGPGVLMVRLMGVAPRKMIGKLAAKSGKKVVVPRVSRGLTVLYRVSDQLRRVPVPVFALLYAMLTHYLWGALSSMEDGLHRELVVLVLVMLPAFYVAVKVDHPFSALFQPPVFEPEVDDTDYGSPQESGTLKLIVTEYRFTPGAPSSVNANVNASGNANGSVSPPGTPQISNSANGPASKTALEVTGSVPLRFINAEKGDEVKALERYNETTEWRREEGVDRLLEEPSPHFQIIKENYPHYYHKCGKNGEPVYYEKPGKINLKALKAAGLTLDDLMHNYLMITEFLWQVIEQDDNRKGISVLDVDGIGISDFAGEAVEYVRKAASVSGRHYPERCAFIFVINVPSWFSMIWNTVKGMVDDVTREKVIIVRGKKKIFEALSERIPVENIPVEYGGTSDGKSPEEDLLFNLMAYVNNEEGAPATNPIEEILKKKPIKH
;
A
#
# COMPACT_ATOMS: atom_id res chain seq x y z
N MET A 1 -12.97 0.03 16.44
CA MET A 1 -11.54 -0.11 16.11
C MET A 1 -10.76 -0.01 17.41
N ALA A 2 -9.82 -0.91 17.68
CA ALA A 2 -8.94 -0.78 18.84
C ALA A 2 -8.13 0.51 18.71
N ASP A 3 -7.99 1.28 19.79
CA ASP A 3 -7.15 2.47 19.81
C ASP A 3 -5.71 2.07 19.44
N THR A 4 -5.25 2.48 18.25
CA THR A 4 -3.90 2.20 17.73
C THR A 4 -2.80 2.81 18.59
N ARG A 5 -3.17 3.67 19.55
CA ARG A 5 -2.25 4.26 20.52
C ARG A 5 -1.99 3.35 21.71
N VAL A 6 -2.91 2.45 22.07
CA VAL A 6 -2.75 1.59 23.26
C VAL A 6 -1.79 0.44 22.98
N LEU A 7 -0.76 0.29 23.82
CA LEU A 7 0.18 -0.81 23.77
C LEU A 7 -0.49 -2.10 24.26
N ARG A 8 -0.38 -3.17 23.49
CA ARG A 8 -0.93 -4.50 23.80
C ARG A 8 0.15 -5.56 23.88
N TYR A 9 -0.08 -6.60 24.69
CA TYR A 9 0.80 -7.75 24.73
C TYR A 9 0.90 -8.41 23.35
N GLY A 10 2.12 -8.80 22.95
CA GLY A 10 2.42 -9.30 21.61
C GLY A 10 2.76 -8.21 20.58
N GLN A 11 2.68 -6.93 20.93
CA GLN A 11 3.20 -5.85 20.08
C GLN A 11 4.67 -5.55 20.38
N LYS A 12 5.36 -4.97 19.39
CA LYS A 12 6.72 -4.49 19.51
C LYS A 12 6.77 -2.99 19.78
N LEU A 13 7.78 -2.55 20.53
CA LEU A 13 8.06 -1.15 20.82
C LEU A 13 9.55 -0.83 20.71
N ARG A 14 9.86 0.45 20.69
CA ARG A 14 11.20 1.01 20.91
C ARG A 14 11.18 1.88 22.15
N LEU A 15 12.27 1.86 22.89
CA LEU A 15 12.44 2.66 24.09
C LEU A 15 13.43 3.78 23.79
N ALA A 16 12.99 5.02 23.89
CA ALA A 16 13.90 6.16 23.77
C ALA A 16 14.10 6.82 25.12
N THR A 17 15.29 7.39 25.34
CA THR A 17 15.60 8.15 26.55
C THR A 17 16.67 9.18 26.25
N ARG A 18 16.73 10.21 27.10
CA ARG A 18 17.83 11.15 27.10
C ARG A 18 19.05 10.57 27.79
N SER A 19 20.23 10.84 27.24
CA SER A 19 21.50 10.51 27.90
C SER A 19 21.84 11.55 28.96
N ALA A 20 22.15 11.10 30.17
CA ALA A 20 22.52 11.97 31.28
C ALA A 20 23.93 12.58 31.16
N TYR A 21 24.66 12.24 30.09
CA TYR A 21 26.07 12.57 29.88
C TYR A 21 26.33 13.46 28.65
N ILE A 22 25.27 14.00 28.05
CA ILE A 22 25.33 15.04 27.01
C ILE A 22 24.92 16.37 27.66
N SER A 23 25.65 17.45 27.38
CA SER A 23 25.31 18.81 27.82
C SER A 23 24.21 19.41 26.94
N ASP A 24 23.34 20.25 27.52
CA ASP A 24 22.21 20.95 26.85
C ASP A 24 22.61 21.93 25.70
N ALA A 25 23.86 21.90 25.22
CA ALA A 25 24.45 22.94 24.37
C ALA A 25 24.27 22.74 22.85
N THR A 26 23.55 21.71 22.41
CA THR A 26 23.23 21.50 20.99
C THR A 26 21.73 21.52 20.80
N ASP A 27 21.23 22.47 20.01
CA ASP A 27 19.82 22.80 19.73
C ASP A 27 18.98 21.67 19.07
N VAL A 28 19.56 20.47 18.98
CA VAL A 28 18.95 19.26 18.43
C VAL A 28 19.34 18.12 19.35
N ASP A 29 18.50 17.80 20.35
CA ASP A 29 18.68 16.61 21.18
C ASP A 29 17.49 15.66 20.93
N PRO A 30 17.50 14.91 19.80
CA PRO A 30 16.41 14.02 19.46
C PRO A 30 16.46 12.84 20.43
N GLU A 31 15.31 12.46 20.98
CA GLU A 31 15.23 11.35 21.93
C GLU A 31 15.80 10.07 21.31
N LEU A 32 16.88 9.57 21.91
CA LEU A 32 17.66 8.50 21.32
C LEU A 32 17.12 7.14 21.75
N CYS A 33 16.88 6.27 20.77
CA CYS A 33 16.48 4.90 21.05
C CYS A 33 17.63 4.12 21.69
N ILE A 34 17.31 3.31 22.69
CA ILE A 34 18.28 2.45 23.35
C ILE A 34 18.58 1.23 22.49
N GLY A 35 19.70 0.59 22.78
CA GLY A 35 20.11 -0.61 22.07
C GLY A 35 21.21 -1.32 22.83
N TYR A 36 21.96 -2.14 22.11
CA TYR A 36 23.12 -2.82 22.64
C TYR A 36 24.37 -2.50 21.84
N TYR A 37 25.51 -2.67 22.52
CA TYR A 37 26.81 -2.48 21.93
C TYR A 37 27.55 -3.82 21.88
N GLU A 38 27.93 -4.23 20.67
CA GLU A 38 28.66 -5.47 20.43
C GLU A 38 30.16 -5.21 20.50
N LYS A 39 30.80 -5.68 21.59
CA LYS A 39 32.25 -5.73 21.69
C LYS A 39 32.69 -7.07 22.23
N ASN A 40 33.66 -7.66 21.54
CA ASN A 40 34.40 -8.82 22.01
C ASN A 40 35.22 -8.41 23.24
N GLY A 41 34.75 -8.81 24.42
CA GLY A 41 35.38 -8.51 25.69
C GLY A 41 34.80 -9.33 26.84
N ARG A 42 35.49 -9.35 27.98
CA ARG A 42 35.13 -10.19 29.15
C ARG A 42 33.69 -9.97 29.66
N HIS A 43 33.13 -8.77 29.44
CA HIS A 43 31.80 -8.38 29.93
C HIS A 43 30.63 -8.74 29.00
N GLY A 44 30.91 -9.25 27.79
CA GLY A 44 29.90 -9.56 26.78
C GLY A 44 29.10 -8.35 26.29
N ILE A 45 28.00 -8.63 25.58
CA ILE A 45 27.10 -7.62 24.99
C ILE A 45 26.26 -6.97 26.10
N LEU A 46 26.28 -5.62 26.16
CA LEU A 46 25.58 -4.80 27.16
C LEU A 46 24.63 -3.82 26.49
N SER A 47 23.52 -3.51 27.16
CA SER A 47 22.59 -2.45 26.76
C SER A 47 23.12 -1.08 27.17
N CYS A 48 22.96 -0.08 26.29
CA CYS A 48 23.52 1.25 26.48
C CYS A 48 22.61 2.35 25.94
N VAL A 49 22.90 3.58 26.35
CA VAL A 49 22.23 4.79 25.86
C VAL A 49 23.23 5.56 25.00
N PRO A 50 22.93 5.85 23.72
CA PRO A 50 23.81 6.66 22.86
C PRO A 50 23.90 8.13 23.33
N PRO A 51 24.81 8.94 22.77
CA PRO A 51 25.82 8.60 21.76
C PRO A 51 26.95 7.78 22.38
N LEU A 52 27.53 6.84 21.62
CA LEU A 52 28.66 6.07 22.12
C LEU A 52 30.02 6.72 21.80
N GLY A 53 30.00 7.81 21.04
CA GLY A 53 31.19 8.50 20.51
C GLY A 53 31.58 7.97 19.12
N PRO A 54 32.30 8.77 18.30
CA PRO A 54 32.47 8.51 16.87
C PRO A 54 33.07 7.13 16.55
N LYS A 55 34.04 6.67 17.34
CA LYS A 55 34.74 5.39 17.13
C LYS A 55 33.92 4.15 17.51
N LEU A 56 32.90 4.32 18.35
CA LEU A 56 32.11 3.22 18.92
C LEU A 56 30.69 3.16 18.35
N GLN A 57 30.25 4.22 17.66
CA GLN A 57 28.91 4.31 17.08
C GLN A 57 28.61 3.16 16.11
N GLN A 58 29.62 2.71 15.34
CA GLN A 58 29.49 1.61 14.38
C GLN A 58 29.20 0.23 15.01
N LEU A 59 29.41 0.08 16.31
CA LEU A 59 29.19 -1.17 17.05
C LEU A 59 27.88 -1.13 17.84
N PHE A 60 27.11 -0.04 17.74
CA PHE A 60 25.81 0.11 18.35
C PHE A 60 24.73 -0.43 17.42
N SER A 61 23.81 -1.20 17.99
CA SER A 61 22.57 -1.64 17.32
C SER A 61 21.38 -1.23 18.18
N GLU A 62 20.45 -0.48 17.59
CA GLU A 62 19.16 -0.12 18.23
C GLU A 62 18.30 -1.38 18.42
N ASP A 63 17.64 -1.51 19.57
CA ASP A 63 16.77 -2.67 19.87
C ASP A 63 15.28 -2.34 19.65
N GLU A 64 14.57 -3.31 19.07
CA GLU A 64 13.10 -3.40 19.11
C GLU A 64 12.69 -4.51 20.09
N PHE A 65 11.71 -4.23 20.95
CA PHE A 65 11.27 -5.14 22.01
C PHE A 65 9.82 -5.59 21.81
N LEU A 66 9.61 -6.89 21.64
CA LEU A 66 8.32 -7.55 21.80
C LEU A 66 7.93 -7.58 23.29
N VAL A 67 6.73 -7.10 23.59
CA VAL A 67 6.21 -7.02 24.97
C VAL A 67 5.39 -8.25 25.27
N LEU A 68 5.82 -9.04 26.25
CA LEU A 68 5.14 -10.25 26.71
C LEU A 68 4.82 -10.16 28.20
N SER A 69 3.84 -10.95 28.64
CA SER A 69 3.61 -11.19 30.06
C SER A 69 4.70 -12.12 30.61
N PRO A 70 5.15 -11.94 31.87
CA PRO A 70 5.93 -12.96 32.57
C PRO A 70 5.04 -14.20 32.75
N GLY A 71 5.39 -15.29 32.07
CA GLY A 71 4.55 -16.49 31.98
C GLY A 71 3.23 -16.26 31.22
N ASP A 72 2.29 -17.19 31.38
CA ASP A 72 1.01 -17.20 30.65
C ASP A 72 -0.12 -16.44 31.39
N GLN A 73 0.24 -15.44 32.21
CA GLN A 73 -0.74 -14.72 33.04
C GLN A 73 -1.68 -13.81 32.24
N ARG A 74 -1.27 -13.37 31.04
CA ARG A 74 -2.04 -12.47 30.17
C ARG A 74 -1.89 -12.88 28.72
N SER A 75 -2.97 -12.73 27.96
CA SER A 75 -3.03 -13.16 26.56
C SER A 75 -2.52 -12.09 25.59
N VAL A 76 -2.01 -12.52 24.44
CA VAL A 76 -1.68 -11.63 23.32
C VAL A 76 -2.92 -10.83 22.91
N GLY A 77 -2.77 -9.52 22.72
CA GLY A 77 -3.84 -8.59 22.39
C GLY A 77 -4.46 -7.87 23.60
N GLU A 78 -4.21 -8.33 24.83
CA GLU A 78 -4.64 -7.62 26.05
C GLU A 78 -3.86 -6.30 26.24
N GLU A 79 -4.48 -5.30 26.84
CA GLU A 79 -3.89 -3.99 27.09
C GLU A 79 -2.81 -4.05 28.17
N VAL A 80 -1.66 -3.43 27.88
CA VAL A 80 -0.60 -3.25 28.87
C VAL A 80 -0.98 -2.05 29.74
N GLN A 81 -1.22 -2.28 31.04
CA GLN A 81 -1.47 -1.20 32.00
C GLN A 81 -0.18 -0.80 32.72
N TYR A 82 -0.12 0.44 33.19
CA TYR A 82 0.97 0.86 34.06
C TYR A 82 1.00 -0.02 35.32
N GLY A 83 2.22 -0.39 35.74
CA GLY A 83 2.45 -1.26 36.90
C GLY A 83 2.42 -2.76 36.61
N HIS A 84 1.88 -3.20 35.46
CA HIS A 84 1.95 -4.61 35.07
C HIS A 84 3.40 -5.06 34.91
N PRO A 85 3.76 -6.27 35.37
CA PRO A 85 5.05 -6.85 35.06
C PRO A 85 5.06 -7.33 33.60
N LEU A 86 6.21 -7.20 32.95
CA LEU A 86 6.44 -7.45 31.52
C LEU A 86 7.81 -8.10 31.32
N VAL A 87 7.92 -8.86 30.23
CA VAL A 87 9.16 -9.33 29.63
C VAL A 87 9.36 -8.57 28.32
N LEU A 88 10.55 -7.98 28.14
CA LEU A 88 10.95 -7.37 26.89
C LEU A 88 11.87 -8.35 26.14
N VAL A 89 11.39 -8.86 25.02
CA VAL A 89 12.14 -9.76 24.14
C VAL A 89 12.62 -8.97 22.93
N ASN A 90 13.92 -8.84 22.75
CA ASN A 90 14.46 -8.08 21.63
C ASN A 90 14.26 -8.82 20.29
N GLN A 91 14.58 -8.16 19.19
CA GLN A 91 14.45 -8.68 17.82
C GLN A 91 15.23 -9.99 17.55
N HIS A 92 16.19 -10.35 18.40
CA HIS A 92 16.98 -11.59 18.32
C HIS A 92 16.42 -12.71 19.21
N GLY A 93 15.24 -12.53 19.83
CA GLY A 93 14.65 -13.49 20.74
C GLY A 93 15.31 -13.52 22.13
N LEU A 94 16.14 -12.52 22.46
CA LEU A 94 16.86 -12.41 23.72
C LEU A 94 16.12 -11.47 24.68
N VAL A 95 16.24 -11.72 25.99
CA VAL A 95 15.64 -10.89 27.04
C VAL A 95 16.69 -10.09 27.77
N TRP A 96 16.26 -8.99 28.39
CA TRP A 96 17.12 -8.26 29.31
C TRP A 96 17.54 -9.14 30.48
N ASN A 97 18.84 -9.10 30.78
CA ASN A 97 19.45 -9.87 31.81
C ASN A 97 20.47 -9.02 32.58
N ASN A 98 20.45 -9.08 33.91
CA ASN A 98 21.34 -8.29 34.77
C ASN A 98 22.62 -9.02 35.22
N LYS A 99 22.90 -10.19 34.66
CA LYS A 99 24.08 -11.04 34.88
C LYS A 99 24.83 -11.20 33.55
N THR A 100 25.56 -10.16 33.17
CA THR A 100 26.14 -10.04 31.84
C THR A 100 27.66 -10.17 31.91
N GLY A 101 28.25 -11.21 31.30
CA GLY A 101 29.71 -11.40 31.20
C GLY A 101 30.47 -11.28 32.53
N GLY A 102 29.95 -11.94 33.58
CA GLY A 102 30.59 -11.99 34.90
C GLY A 102 30.38 -10.75 35.78
N ILE A 103 29.76 -9.68 35.27
CA ILE A 103 29.37 -8.50 36.07
C ILE A 103 27.88 -8.52 36.40
N THR A 104 27.53 -7.98 37.56
CA THR A 104 26.16 -7.95 38.09
C THR A 104 25.61 -6.53 38.10
N GLY A 105 24.32 -6.40 37.84
CA GLY A 105 23.61 -5.11 37.84
C GLY A 105 23.62 -4.37 36.50
N TYR A 106 24.47 -4.75 35.56
CA TYR A 106 24.44 -4.24 34.19
C TYR A 106 23.47 -5.05 33.34
N VAL A 107 22.63 -4.36 32.57
CA VAL A 107 21.62 -4.99 31.72
C VAL A 107 22.23 -5.29 30.34
N GLY A 108 21.96 -6.48 29.81
CA GLY A 108 22.31 -6.87 28.45
C GLY A 108 21.43 -8.01 27.93
N PRO A 109 21.40 -8.25 26.61
CA PRO A 109 20.54 -9.26 26.00
C PRO A 109 21.08 -10.69 26.25
N ARG A 110 20.24 -11.62 26.71
CA ARG A 110 20.57 -13.04 26.92
C ARG A 110 19.40 -13.99 26.61
N PRO A 111 19.64 -15.31 26.44
CA PRO A 111 18.56 -16.29 26.29
C PRO A 111 17.58 -16.28 27.47
N ARG A 112 16.34 -16.69 27.21
CA ARG A 112 15.30 -16.81 28.24
C ARG A 112 15.60 -17.94 29.23
N GLY A 113 15.03 -17.83 30.43
CA GLY A 113 15.09 -18.86 31.48
C GLY A 113 16.45 -18.98 32.17
N VAL A 114 17.41 -18.10 31.87
CA VAL A 114 18.73 -18.12 32.52
C VAL A 114 18.75 -17.21 33.75
N PRO A 115 19.54 -17.53 34.80
CA PRO A 115 19.63 -16.69 35.99
C PRO A 115 20.02 -15.26 35.66
N GLY A 116 19.27 -14.29 36.18
CA GLY A 116 19.43 -12.87 35.86
C GLY A 116 18.44 -12.32 34.85
N GLU A 117 17.55 -13.14 34.25
CA GLU A 117 16.45 -12.65 33.40
C GLU A 117 15.60 -11.63 34.17
N VAL A 118 15.38 -10.47 33.55
CA VAL A 118 14.76 -9.31 34.17
C VAL A 118 13.30 -9.18 33.75
N TYR A 119 12.41 -9.15 34.73
CA TYR A 119 11.02 -8.75 34.58
C TYR A 119 10.88 -7.29 35.03
N VAL A 120 10.28 -6.46 34.19
CA VAL A 120 10.16 -5.02 34.41
C VAL A 120 8.72 -4.59 34.51
N ARG A 121 8.47 -3.38 34.97
CA ARG A 121 7.18 -2.70 34.85
C ARG A 121 7.37 -1.26 34.41
N PHE A 122 6.37 -0.72 33.72
CA PHE A 122 6.30 0.69 33.36
C PHE A 122 5.59 1.49 34.46
N THR A 123 6.13 2.64 34.82
CA THR A 123 5.55 3.56 35.81
C THR A 123 5.60 4.98 35.26
N LYS A 124 4.45 5.65 35.20
CA LYS A 124 4.36 7.05 34.77
C LYS A 124 4.84 7.95 35.91
N LEU A 125 5.80 8.83 35.65
CA LEU A 125 6.30 9.78 36.64
C LEU A 125 5.52 11.11 36.57
N PRO A 126 5.28 11.80 37.70
CA PRO A 126 4.67 13.13 37.71
C PRO A 126 5.55 14.15 36.96
N PRO A 127 4.93 15.11 36.23
CA PRO A 127 5.67 16.22 35.63
C PRO A 127 6.29 17.11 36.73
N GLY A 128 7.57 17.47 36.61
CA GLY A 128 8.25 18.44 37.49
C GLY A 128 9.22 17.89 38.55
N VAL A 129 9.32 16.57 38.75
CA VAL A 129 10.38 15.99 39.61
C VAL A 129 11.72 16.10 38.88
N GLY A 130 12.77 16.63 39.52
CA GLY A 130 14.12 16.74 38.93
C GLY A 130 14.81 15.39 38.75
N VAL A 131 15.79 15.31 37.84
CA VAL A 131 16.61 14.11 37.64
C VAL A 131 17.62 14.01 38.79
N THR A 132 17.44 13.07 39.71
CA THR A 132 18.36 12.88 40.84
C THR A 132 19.65 12.21 40.36
N LYS A 133 20.77 12.93 40.39
CA LYS A 133 22.11 12.32 40.30
C LYS A 133 22.48 11.75 41.66
N SER A 134 22.72 10.45 41.72
CA SER A 134 23.38 9.82 42.88
C SER A 134 24.83 10.34 42.95
N SER A 135 25.09 11.36 43.79
CA SER A 135 26.44 11.84 44.05
C SER A 135 27.18 10.90 44.99
N LYS A 136 28.37 10.50 44.58
CA LYS A 136 29.33 9.67 45.32
C LYS A 136 29.98 10.51 46.43
N LYS A 137 29.22 10.93 47.45
CA LYS A 137 29.75 11.68 48.59
C LYS A 137 28.93 11.49 49.87
N ASP A 138 28.60 10.23 50.19
CA ASP A 138 28.23 9.80 51.55
C ASP A 138 29.03 8.54 51.91
N LYS A 139 30.36 8.68 51.82
CA LYS A 139 31.32 7.82 52.52
C LYS A 139 31.99 8.69 53.59
N ASP A 140 31.25 8.99 54.63
CA ASP A 140 31.75 9.03 56.01
C ASP A 140 30.63 9.52 56.92
N LYS A 141 29.95 8.58 57.58
CA LYS A 141 29.50 8.72 58.95
C LYS A 141 29.27 7.34 59.51
N THR A 142 30.28 6.92 60.27
CA THR A 142 30.28 5.74 61.11
C THR A 142 29.24 5.96 62.22
N GLU A 143 28.15 5.22 62.22
CA GLU A 143 27.44 4.91 63.45
C GLU A 143 27.58 3.40 63.71
N LYS A 144 28.40 3.13 64.73
CA LYS A 144 28.55 1.81 65.35
C LYS A 144 27.21 1.43 65.98
N LEU A 145 26.69 0.24 65.69
CA LEU A 145 25.83 -0.48 66.63
C LEU A 145 26.57 -1.69 67.21
N PRO A 146 26.35 -2.00 68.49
CA PRO A 146 27.10 -3.00 69.22
C PRO A 146 26.67 -4.43 68.89
N THR A 147 27.60 -5.33 69.12
CA THR A 147 27.54 -6.79 69.10
C THR A 147 26.51 -7.38 70.06
N SER A 148 25.74 -8.40 69.63
CA SER A 148 25.58 -9.71 70.30
C SER A 148 24.46 -10.57 69.69
N GLY A 149 24.67 -11.90 69.63
CA GLY A 149 23.64 -12.88 69.99
C GLY A 149 22.75 -13.53 68.90
N SER A 150 23.23 -14.64 68.34
CA SER A 150 22.53 -15.94 68.15
C SER A 150 21.13 -16.09 67.48
N SER A 151 21.13 -16.97 66.46
CA SER A 151 20.19 -18.10 66.21
C SER A 151 18.83 -17.92 65.51
N SER A 152 18.76 -18.55 64.33
CA SER A 152 17.72 -19.45 63.80
C SER A 152 16.30 -18.98 63.37
N THR A 153 16.01 -19.35 62.12
CA THR A 153 14.77 -19.93 61.55
C THR A 153 13.52 -19.06 61.28
N LEU A 154 13.26 -18.94 59.96
CA LEU A 154 12.00 -19.09 59.22
C LEU A 154 10.80 -18.15 59.45
N SER A 155 10.25 -17.79 58.29
CA SER A 155 8.85 -17.42 57.96
C SER A 155 8.42 -15.95 58.03
N ALA A 156 8.06 -15.47 56.83
CA ALA A 156 6.98 -14.58 56.45
C ALA A 156 6.47 -13.51 57.44
N SER A 157 6.54 -12.26 56.98
CA SER A 157 5.45 -11.25 56.97
C SER A 157 5.91 -9.87 57.43
N GLY A 158 5.58 -8.85 56.62
CA GLY A 158 5.60 -7.43 56.98
C GLY A 158 7.00 -6.78 57.03
N SER A 159 7.22 -5.55 56.58
CA SER A 159 6.32 -4.53 56.09
C SER A 159 7.16 -3.53 55.29
N MET A 160 6.69 -3.17 54.10
CA MET A 160 7.24 -2.06 53.33
C MET A 160 6.79 -0.75 53.96
N THR A 161 7.72 0.04 54.49
CA THR A 161 7.46 1.44 54.83
C THR A 161 7.51 2.30 53.58
N SER A 162 6.30 2.56 53.08
CA SER A 162 5.79 3.70 52.32
C SER A 162 6.72 4.88 52.01
N LEU A 163 6.90 5.13 50.71
CA LEU A 163 6.86 6.46 50.07
C LEU A 163 6.53 6.22 48.58
N ASP A 164 5.24 6.06 48.29
CA ASP A 164 4.53 6.49 47.07
C ASP A 164 3.12 5.87 47.13
N SER A 165 2.22 6.58 47.81
CA SER A 165 0.79 6.31 47.79
C SER A 165 0.21 6.81 46.47
N THR A 166 0.11 5.93 45.49
CA THR A 166 -0.88 6.03 44.43
C THR A 166 -1.35 4.61 44.16
N GLN A 167 -2.66 4.37 44.27
CA GLN A 167 -3.21 3.03 44.10
C GLN A 167 -2.86 2.48 42.70
N PRO A 168 -2.62 1.16 42.55
CA PRO A 168 -2.28 0.56 41.25
C PRO A 168 -3.36 0.63 40.17
N GLY A 169 -4.50 1.29 40.43
CA GLY A 169 -5.72 1.21 39.60
C GLY A 169 -6.07 2.43 38.74
N GLU A 170 -5.36 3.55 38.81
CA GLU A 170 -5.84 4.82 38.19
C GLU A 170 -4.99 5.38 37.02
N LEU A 171 -3.89 4.75 36.63
CA LEU A 171 -2.97 5.34 35.63
C LEU A 171 -3.32 5.02 34.16
N GLY A 172 -4.32 4.17 33.91
CA GLY A 172 -4.79 3.80 32.57
C GLY A 172 -3.78 2.96 31.75
N PRO A 173 -4.11 2.67 30.48
CA PRO A 173 -3.26 1.87 29.61
C PRO A 173 -1.99 2.60 29.20
N VAL A 174 -0.90 1.85 29.02
CA VAL A 174 0.34 2.36 28.44
C VAL A 174 0.10 2.64 26.96
N CYS A 175 0.45 3.84 26.52
CA CYS A 175 0.20 4.29 25.15
C CYS A 175 1.52 4.61 24.43
N PHE A 176 1.55 4.38 23.12
CA PHE A 176 2.60 4.89 22.24
C PHE A 176 2.62 6.43 22.27
N GLY A 177 3.82 6.99 22.41
CA GLY A 177 4.07 8.41 22.62
C GLY A 177 4.08 8.84 24.09
N ASP A 178 3.73 7.97 25.05
CA ASP A 178 3.88 8.30 26.46
C ASP A 178 5.36 8.55 26.79
N GLY A 179 5.61 9.63 27.54
CA GLY A 179 6.92 10.01 28.04
C GLY A 179 6.96 10.11 29.56
N ASN A 180 8.13 10.43 30.11
CA ASN A 180 8.38 10.45 31.55
C ASN A 180 8.07 9.10 32.23
N ILE A 181 8.42 7.99 31.58
CA ILE A 181 8.20 6.65 32.12
C ILE A 181 9.48 6.16 32.81
N ALA A 182 9.34 5.72 34.05
CA ALA A 182 10.36 4.92 34.72
C ALA A 182 10.14 3.44 34.40
N ILE A 183 11.24 2.74 34.14
CA ILE A 183 11.25 1.27 34.03
C ILE A 183 11.87 0.73 35.31
N THR A 184 11.12 -0.07 36.04
CA THR A 184 11.58 -0.68 37.31
C THR A 184 11.71 -2.19 37.14
N VAL A 185 12.83 -2.75 37.57
CA VAL A 185 13.00 -4.21 37.68
C VAL A 185 12.15 -4.71 38.84
N VAL A 186 11.15 -5.54 38.54
CA VAL A 186 10.25 -6.16 39.53
C VAL A 186 10.92 -7.40 40.11
N GLU A 187 11.47 -8.24 39.23
CA GLU A 187 12.15 -9.48 39.59
C GLU A 187 13.28 -9.76 38.58
N SER A 188 14.35 -10.42 39.03
CA SER A 188 15.51 -10.69 38.18
C SER A 188 15.97 -12.15 38.17
N ASN A 189 15.09 -13.11 38.47
CA ASN A 189 15.40 -14.55 38.53
C ASN A 189 16.75 -14.83 39.25
N ARG A 190 16.92 -14.21 40.42
CA ARG A 190 18.13 -14.23 41.26
C ARG A 190 17.75 -14.19 42.74
N HIS A 191 18.65 -14.72 43.57
CA HIS A 191 18.52 -14.71 45.02
C HIS A 191 18.62 -13.30 45.64
N SER A 192 19.35 -12.37 44.99
CA SER A 192 19.57 -11.02 45.52
C SER A 192 18.64 -10.01 44.86
N GLN A 193 17.77 -9.39 45.65
CA GLN A 193 16.88 -8.31 45.23
C GLN A 193 17.57 -6.93 45.15
N MET A 194 18.88 -6.84 45.45
CA MET A 194 19.63 -5.58 45.41
C MET A 194 19.59 -4.89 44.03
N TYR A 195 19.33 -5.68 42.98
CA TYR A 195 19.27 -5.23 41.58
C TYR A 195 17.83 -5.03 41.06
N ASN A 196 16.82 -5.08 41.94
CA ASN A 196 15.44 -4.79 41.61
C ASN A 196 15.17 -3.29 41.80
N LYS A 197 15.91 -2.45 41.05
CA LYS A 197 15.83 -0.98 41.11
C LYS A 197 15.33 -0.41 39.78
N ARG A 198 15.07 0.90 39.77
CA ARG A 198 14.81 1.65 38.53
C ARG A 198 16.03 1.60 37.63
N LEU A 199 15.80 1.56 36.32
CA LEU A 199 16.87 1.60 35.34
C LEU A 199 17.56 2.97 35.37
N SER A 200 18.89 2.92 35.38
CA SER A 200 19.74 4.10 35.41
C SER A 200 20.82 4.03 34.35
N ASN A 201 21.31 5.19 33.97
CA ASN A 201 22.41 5.37 33.03
C ASN A 201 23.70 5.62 33.79
N PHE A 202 24.65 4.72 33.60
CA PHE A 202 25.93 4.74 34.31
C PHE A 202 27.11 4.68 33.35
N LYS A 203 27.92 5.74 33.36
CA LYS A 203 29.21 5.79 32.66
C LYS A 203 30.35 5.43 33.61
N LYS A 204 31.00 4.28 33.37
CA LYS A 204 32.25 3.94 34.06
C LYS A 204 33.32 4.98 33.71
N PRO A 205 34.17 5.43 34.65
CA PRO A 205 35.25 6.36 34.37
C PRO A 205 36.22 5.87 33.28
N THR A 206 36.44 4.56 33.20
CA THR A 206 37.29 3.91 32.19
C THR A 206 36.57 3.63 30.87
N SER A 207 35.28 3.93 30.77
CA SER A 207 34.51 3.67 29.56
C SER A 207 34.68 4.80 28.55
N HIS A 208 35.02 4.42 27.32
CA HIS A 208 35.06 5.35 26.18
C HIS A 208 33.67 5.69 25.63
N ILE A 209 32.61 5.04 26.10
CA ILE A 209 31.22 5.31 25.70
C ILE A 209 30.78 6.65 26.30
N ALA A 210 30.37 7.59 25.46
CA ALA A 210 29.92 8.90 25.91
C ALA A 210 28.61 8.84 26.72
N GLY A 211 27.63 8.05 26.26
CA GLY A 211 26.26 8.02 26.78
C GLY A 211 25.94 7.00 27.87
N GLY A 212 26.89 6.13 28.26
CA GLY A 212 26.77 5.23 29.42
C GLY A 212 26.01 3.90 29.18
N TYR A 213 26.12 3.00 30.16
CA TYR A 213 25.47 1.68 30.17
C TYR A 213 24.17 1.71 30.96
N ILE A 214 23.22 0.85 30.60
CA ILE A 214 22.01 0.65 31.39
C ILE A 214 22.32 -0.29 32.56
N CYS A 215 21.99 0.14 33.77
CA CYS A 215 22.09 -0.68 34.96
C CYS A 215 20.80 -0.62 35.80
N CYS A 216 20.68 -1.58 36.71
CA CYS A 216 19.55 -1.77 37.61
C CYS A 216 20.01 -1.89 39.08
N ASP A 217 21.22 -1.43 39.39
CA ASP A 217 21.80 -1.44 40.74
C ASP A 217 21.62 -0.11 41.49
N GLY A 218 20.90 0.84 40.88
CA GLY A 218 20.68 2.19 41.41
C GLY A 218 21.87 3.15 41.23
N LYS A 219 22.96 2.73 40.59
CA LYS A 219 24.09 3.61 40.30
C LYS A 219 23.85 4.45 39.06
N GLY A 220 24.35 5.68 39.06
CA GLY A 220 24.26 6.58 37.92
C GLY A 220 23.05 7.49 38.00
N THR A 221 22.50 7.85 36.84
CA THR A 221 21.40 8.80 36.71
C THR A 221 20.14 8.07 36.27
N GLU A 222 19.02 8.26 36.96
CA GLU A 222 17.75 7.61 36.61
C GLU A 222 17.32 7.96 35.17
N LEU A 223 16.87 6.95 34.42
CA LEU A 223 16.44 7.11 33.04
C LEU A 223 14.94 7.41 32.96
N ARG A 224 14.59 8.31 32.04
CA ARG A 224 13.20 8.64 31.69
C ARG A 224 12.93 8.22 30.27
N PHE A 225 12.11 7.21 30.15
CA PHE A 225 11.81 6.60 28.87
C PHE A 225 10.58 7.24 28.22
N LYS A 226 10.60 7.19 26.89
CA LYS A 226 9.43 7.31 26.04
C LYS A 226 9.16 5.98 25.35
N ILE A 227 7.88 5.65 25.22
CA ILE A 227 7.42 4.45 24.52
C ILE A 227 7.12 4.83 23.08
N TRP A 228 7.90 4.32 22.14
CA TRP A 228 7.72 4.57 20.71
C TRP A 228 7.31 3.29 19.99
N PRO A 229 6.54 3.38 18.90
CA PRO A 229 6.35 2.23 18.03
C PRO A 229 7.64 1.89 17.30
N VAL A 230 7.69 0.67 16.77
CA VAL A 230 8.73 0.24 15.83
C VAL A 230 8.80 1.19 14.65
N LYS A 231 10.03 1.47 14.18
CA LYS A 231 10.24 2.28 12.99
C LYS A 231 9.71 1.48 11.79
N PRO A 232 8.65 1.96 11.11
CA PRO A 232 8.13 1.22 9.98
C PRO A 232 9.16 1.26 8.83
N ARG A 233 9.36 0.12 8.17
CA ARG A 233 10.28 0.01 7.03
C ARG A 233 9.64 0.66 5.81
N VAL A 234 10.43 1.28 4.95
CA VAL A 234 9.93 1.74 3.65
C VAL A 234 10.01 0.54 2.71
N GLU A 235 8.87 -0.11 2.49
CA GLU A 235 8.81 -1.32 1.67
C GLU A 235 8.90 -0.98 0.18
N GLN A 236 8.35 0.17 -0.18
CA GLN A 236 8.21 0.56 -1.56
C GLN A 236 8.28 2.08 -1.70
N ILE A 237 9.17 2.55 -2.58
CA ILE A 237 9.13 3.93 -3.09
C ILE A 237 8.73 3.86 -4.55
N SER A 238 7.67 4.56 -4.93
CA SER A 238 7.25 4.70 -6.32
C SER A 238 7.54 6.11 -6.80
N MET A 239 8.36 6.23 -7.85
CA MET A 239 8.73 7.50 -8.47
C MET A 239 8.87 7.32 -9.97
N MET A 240 8.20 8.15 -10.77
CA MET A 240 8.38 8.23 -12.24
C MET A 240 8.37 6.86 -12.92
N ASN A 241 7.37 6.05 -12.58
CA ASN A 241 7.15 4.69 -13.08
C ASN A 241 8.21 3.64 -12.71
N LYS A 242 9.10 3.98 -11.76
CA LYS A 242 10.07 3.07 -11.17
C LYS A 242 9.67 2.72 -9.75
N LEU A 243 9.99 1.48 -9.38
CA LEU A 243 9.80 0.95 -8.03
C LEU A 243 11.16 0.73 -7.39
N ILE A 244 11.34 1.24 -6.18
CA ILE A 244 12.52 0.95 -5.36
C ILE A 244 12.04 0.12 -4.19
N THR A 245 12.49 -1.13 -4.16
CA THR A 245 12.17 -2.10 -3.11
C THR A 245 13.29 -3.15 -2.99
N PRO A 246 13.70 -3.52 -1.77
CA PRO A 246 13.46 -2.83 -0.50
C PRO A 246 14.25 -1.52 -0.43
N TYR A 247 13.80 -0.54 0.36
CA TYR A 247 14.55 0.69 0.61
C TYR A 247 15.02 0.76 2.06
N HIS A 248 16.30 1.11 2.26
CA HIS A 248 16.88 1.34 3.58
C HIS A 248 16.97 2.83 3.89
N TYR A 249 16.54 3.25 5.08
CA TYR A 249 16.70 4.64 5.53
C TYR A 249 18.16 5.10 5.34
N GLY A 250 18.34 6.29 4.77
CA GLY A 250 19.65 6.85 4.43
C GLY A 250 20.19 6.48 3.05
N GLN A 251 19.58 5.51 2.34
CA GLN A 251 19.98 5.14 0.98
C GLN A 251 19.71 6.30 0.00
N LYS A 252 20.72 6.70 -0.78
CA LYS A 252 20.58 7.80 -1.75
C LYS A 252 19.91 7.31 -3.03
N ILE A 253 18.95 8.07 -3.54
CA ILE A 253 18.23 7.79 -4.80
C ILE A 253 18.55 8.91 -5.78
N ALA A 254 19.13 8.59 -6.94
CA ALA A 254 19.35 9.57 -8.00
C ALA A 254 18.00 10.00 -8.62
N LEU A 255 17.81 11.31 -8.80
CA LEU A 255 16.66 11.87 -9.50
C LEU A 255 16.96 11.97 -11.00
N PRO A 256 16.28 11.23 -11.89
CA PRO A 256 16.53 11.31 -13.33
C PRO A 256 15.91 12.58 -13.93
N LEU A 257 16.73 13.61 -14.12
CA LEU A 257 16.29 14.96 -14.49
C LEU A 257 15.90 15.12 -15.97
N GLY A 258 16.38 14.25 -16.87
CA GLY A 258 16.07 14.32 -18.32
C GLY A 258 14.59 14.10 -18.68
N LEU A 259 13.79 13.56 -17.77
CA LEU A 259 12.34 13.32 -17.94
C LEU A 259 11.46 14.40 -17.31
N LEU A 260 12.02 15.28 -16.46
CA LEU A 260 11.33 16.47 -15.95
C LEU A 260 11.27 17.58 -17.01
N GLU A 261 12.18 17.58 -17.98
CA GLU A 261 12.23 18.55 -19.09
C GLU A 261 11.25 18.25 -20.25
N SER A 262 10.90 16.98 -20.48
CA SER A 262 10.02 16.58 -21.60
C SER A 262 8.55 16.97 -21.39
N THR A 263 8.13 17.10 -20.13
CA THR A 263 6.84 17.66 -19.70
C THR A 263 6.68 19.15 -20.01
N ALA A 264 7.77 19.90 -20.27
CA ALA A 264 7.73 21.32 -20.60
C ALA A 264 7.71 21.63 -22.11
N LYS A 265 7.92 20.63 -22.98
CA LYS A 265 8.11 20.84 -24.43
C LYS A 265 6.88 20.59 -25.32
N ARG A 266 5.75 20.09 -24.80
CA ARG A 266 4.57 19.75 -25.63
C ARG A 266 3.42 20.78 -25.62
N THR A 267 3.58 21.96 -25.02
CA THR A 267 2.52 22.99 -24.93
C THR A 267 2.67 24.14 -25.94
N ASN A 268 3.03 23.86 -27.20
CA ASN A 268 3.33 24.89 -28.20
C ASN A 268 2.46 24.82 -29.46
N VAL A 269 1.16 24.52 -29.36
CA VAL A 269 0.22 24.74 -30.47
C VAL A 269 -1.12 25.25 -29.93
N ALA A 270 -1.60 26.34 -30.54
CA ALA A 270 -2.94 26.96 -30.45
C ALA A 270 -3.27 27.83 -29.22
N THR A 271 -2.82 29.08 -29.30
CA THR A 271 -3.59 30.27 -28.89
C THR A 271 -4.75 30.50 -29.86
N HIS A 272 -5.96 30.80 -29.39
CA HIS A 272 -6.76 31.98 -29.77
C HIS A 272 -8.17 31.96 -29.15
N THR A 273 -8.55 33.10 -28.56
CA THR A 273 -9.91 33.52 -28.10
C THR A 273 -10.48 32.69 -26.93
N GLY A 274 -11.13 33.20 -25.90
CA GLY A 274 -11.54 34.52 -25.45
C GLY A 274 -12.09 34.34 -24.04
N ASP A 275 -11.92 35.36 -23.22
CA ASP A 275 -12.22 35.52 -21.79
C ASP A 275 -13.49 34.82 -21.25
N VAL A 276 -13.42 34.17 -20.07
CA VAL A 276 -14.26 34.41 -18.86
C VAL A 276 -13.67 33.67 -17.64
N SER A 277 -13.29 34.47 -16.63
CA SER A 277 -13.19 34.16 -15.19
C SER A 277 -12.07 33.23 -14.68
N ALA A 278 -10.86 33.79 -14.60
CA ALA A 278 -9.71 33.29 -13.85
C ALA A 278 -9.90 33.17 -12.31
N LYS A 279 -11.08 33.47 -11.75
CA LYS A 279 -11.36 33.40 -10.30
C LYS A 279 -11.94 32.07 -9.81
N LYS A 280 -12.41 31.18 -10.69
CA LYS A 280 -12.84 29.79 -10.33
C LYS A 280 -11.78 28.72 -10.59
N ALA A 281 -10.64 29.10 -11.17
CA ALA A 281 -9.59 28.15 -11.57
C ALA A 281 -8.57 27.82 -10.46
N VAL A 282 -8.67 28.44 -9.27
CA VAL A 282 -7.71 28.24 -8.17
C VAL A 282 -8.20 27.23 -7.12
N GLU A 283 -9.49 26.89 -7.09
CA GLU A 283 -10.08 26.02 -6.05
C GLU A 283 -10.28 24.55 -6.45
N ALA A 284 -9.89 24.14 -7.67
CA ALA A 284 -10.07 22.76 -8.15
C ALA A 284 -8.87 22.24 -8.97
N THR A 285 -7.68 22.16 -8.36
CA THR A 285 -6.48 21.63 -9.03
C THR A 285 -5.86 20.46 -8.26
N GLY A 286 -6.11 19.23 -8.72
CA GLY A 286 -5.29 18.06 -8.40
C GLY A 286 -4.09 17.97 -9.36
N ILE A 287 -2.89 18.25 -8.86
CA ILE A 287 -1.61 18.13 -9.58
C ILE A 287 -0.91 16.86 -9.09
N GLN A 288 -0.65 15.81 -9.90
CA GLN A 288 0.18 14.67 -9.43
C GLN A 288 1.10 13.94 -10.47
N GLN A 289 1.79 14.60 -11.43
CA GLN A 289 2.85 13.95 -12.24
C GLN A 289 4.23 14.45 -11.88
N ALA A 290 4.58 14.26 -10.61
CA ALA A 290 5.94 14.17 -10.10
C ALA A 290 5.89 13.73 -8.62
N GLU A 291 4.84 12.98 -8.24
CA GLU A 291 4.71 12.55 -6.85
C GLU A 291 5.56 11.33 -6.57
N ILE A 292 6.16 11.34 -5.39
CA ILE A 292 6.89 10.19 -4.87
C ILE A 292 6.03 9.60 -3.76
N PHE A 293 5.61 8.35 -3.96
CA PHE A 293 4.83 7.61 -2.99
C PHE A 293 5.74 6.72 -2.15
N PHE A 294 5.53 6.74 -0.84
CA PHE A 294 6.22 5.89 0.12
C PHE A 294 5.18 4.99 0.78
N GLN A 295 5.32 3.68 0.62
CA GLN A 295 4.53 2.69 1.37
C GLN A 295 5.40 2.09 2.46
N LEU A 296 4.88 2.09 3.68
CA LEU A 296 5.57 1.61 4.84
C LEU A 296 5.02 0.26 5.33
N SER A 297 5.83 -0.48 6.09
CA SER A 297 5.49 -1.83 6.57
C SER A 297 4.35 -1.90 7.59
N ASN A 298 3.87 -0.76 8.07
CA ASN A 298 2.68 -0.64 8.91
C ASN A 298 1.46 -0.17 8.12
N GLU A 299 1.48 -0.36 6.79
CA GLU A 299 0.42 0.05 5.83
C GLU A 299 0.21 1.56 5.71
N ALA A 300 0.90 2.35 6.52
CA ALA A 300 0.89 3.80 6.40
C ALA A 300 1.55 4.21 5.08
N THR A 301 1.08 5.32 4.53
CA THR A 301 1.61 5.87 3.27
C THR A 301 2.00 7.32 3.42
N ALA A 302 3.07 7.74 2.76
CA ALA A 302 3.45 9.15 2.64
C ALA A 302 3.50 9.54 1.16
N VAL A 303 3.21 10.79 0.86
CA VAL A 303 3.24 11.33 -0.49
C VAL A 303 4.06 12.59 -0.49
N LEU A 304 5.13 12.65 -1.30
CA LEU A 304 5.82 13.89 -1.63
C LEU A 304 5.16 14.51 -2.87
N PRO A 305 4.44 15.63 -2.75
CA PRO A 305 3.79 16.25 -3.89
C PRO A 305 4.81 16.80 -4.89
N GLY A 306 4.55 16.60 -6.17
CA GLY A 306 5.43 17.07 -7.25
C GLY A 306 5.61 18.59 -7.26
N ALA A 307 4.57 19.34 -6.91
CA ALA A 307 4.63 20.80 -6.79
C ALA A 307 5.58 21.24 -5.65
N LEU A 308 5.57 20.53 -4.52
CA LEU A 308 6.46 20.80 -3.40
C LEU A 308 7.92 20.47 -3.76
N LEU A 309 8.14 19.37 -4.49
CA LEU A 309 9.45 19.03 -5.04
C LEU A 309 9.96 20.11 -6.00
N GLN A 310 9.13 20.58 -6.94
CA GLN A 310 9.47 21.66 -7.87
C GLN A 310 9.80 22.98 -7.17
N GLN A 311 9.02 23.36 -6.16
CA GLN A 311 9.28 24.57 -5.37
C GLN A 311 10.67 24.52 -4.72
N LYS A 312 11.05 23.36 -4.15
CA LYS A 312 12.35 23.20 -3.50
C LYS A 312 13.50 23.03 -4.49
N LEU A 313 13.27 22.48 -5.69
CA LEU A 313 14.29 22.39 -6.74
C LEU A 313 14.87 23.76 -7.16
N ILE A 314 14.11 24.86 -7.03
CA ILE A 314 14.59 26.22 -7.30
C ILE A 314 15.74 26.61 -6.34
N ALA A 315 15.70 26.15 -5.09
CA ALA A 315 16.78 26.41 -4.13
C ALA A 315 18.08 25.67 -4.49
N HIS A 316 17.98 24.57 -5.22
CA HIS A 316 19.12 23.77 -5.70
C HIS A 316 19.67 24.27 -7.05
N ALA A 317 19.12 25.35 -7.61
CA ALA A 317 19.60 25.99 -8.84
C ALA A 317 20.80 26.93 -8.61
N LYS A 318 21.09 27.35 -7.37
CA LYS A 318 22.26 28.21 -7.10
C LYS A 318 23.53 27.34 -7.00
N PRO A 319 24.68 27.79 -7.54
CA PRO A 319 25.94 27.09 -7.34
C PRO A 319 26.28 26.99 -5.84
N PRO A 320 27.03 25.95 -5.41
CA PRO A 320 27.39 25.77 -4.00
C PRO A 320 28.08 27.02 -3.46
N GLY A 321 27.82 27.35 -2.19
CA GLY A 321 28.40 28.52 -1.55
C GLY A 321 29.93 28.47 -1.50
N LEU A 322 30.58 29.58 -1.14
CA LEU A 322 32.05 29.72 -1.06
C LEU A 322 32.77 28.62 -0.24
N ASN A 323 32.04 27.88 0.60
CA ASN A 323 32.54 26.80 1.45
C ASN A 323 32.39 25.38 0.85
N GLY A 324 31.84 25.24 -0.37
CA GLY A 324 31.66 23.94 -1.03
C GLY A 324 30.50 23.08 -0.51
N GLU A 325 29.64 23.61 0.37
CA GLU A 325 28.45 22.89 0.85
C GLU A 325 27.38 22.76 -0.25
N GLU A 326 26.93 21.54 -0.50
CA GLU A 326 25.84 21.26 -1.43
C GLU A 326 24.50 21.75 -0.86
N PRO A 327 23.60 22.31 -1.69
CA PRO A 327 22.30 22.73 -1.22
C PRO A 327 21.47 21.54 -0.73
N GLU A 328 20.75 21.73 0.37
CA GLU A 328 19.90 20.72 1.02
C GLU A 328 18.49 21.26 1.27
N SER A 329 17.49 20.42 1.03
CA SER A 329 16.08 20.71 1.31
C SER A 329 15.42 19.55 2.03
N VAL A 330 14.65 19.81 3.09
CA VAL A 330 13.93 18.79 3.86
C VAL A 330 12.42 18.89 3.60
N PHE A 331 11.77 17.73 3.47
CA PHE A 331 10.32 17.55 3.38
C PHE A 331 9.83 16.77 4.60
N GLU A 332 8.77 17.26 5.21
CA GLU A 332 8.04 16.58 6.28
C GLU A 332 6.71 16.09 5.71
N LEU A 333 6.59 14.78 5.56
CA LEU A 333 5.46 14.15 4.86
C LEU A 333 4.55 13.45 5.88
N PRO A 334 3.35 13.98 6.18
CA PRO A 334 2.45 13.32 7.11
C PRO A 334 2.02 11.95 6.58
N LEU A 335 1.99 10.97 7.48
CA LEU A 335 1.52 9.63 7.14
C LEU A 335 -0.01 9.62 7.05
N ARG A 336 -0.51 9.00 5.99
CA ARG A 336 -1.91 8.60 5.84
C ARG A 336 -2.08 7.20 6.40
N ASN A 337 -3.23 6.94 7.03
CA ASN A 337 -3.58 5.64 7.63
C ASN A 337 -2.61 5.17 8.72
N GLY A 338 -1.89 6.09 9.35
CA GLY A 338 -1.00 5.77 10.45
C GLY A 338 -0.46 7.04 11.13
N PRO A 339 -0.01 6.93 12.39
CA PRO A 339 0.51 8.07 13.13
C PRO A 339 1.93 8.45 12.66
N GLY A 340 2.26 9.74 12.66
CA GLY A 340 3.60 10.25 12.39
C GLY A 340 3.81 10.93 11.04
N VAL A 341 5.07 11.30 10.81
CA VAL A 341 5.58 11.99 9.62
C VAL A 341 6.86 11.30 9.13
N LEU A 342 7.05 11.28 7.81
CA LEU A 342 8.24 10.78 7.13
C LEU A 342 9.12 11.95 6.69
N MET A 343 10.40 11.94 7.08
CA MET A 343 11.35 13.00 6.75
C MET A 343 12.19 12.62 5.53
N VAL A 344 12.02 13.37 4.45
CA VAL A 344 12.72 13.13 3.17
C VAL A 344 13.62 14.33 2.85
N ARG A 345 14.85 14.09 2.42
CA ARG A 345 15.81 15.13 2.04
C ARG A 345 16.14 15.09 0.56
N LEU A 346 16.33 16.26 -0.02
CA LEU A 346 16.86 16.49 -1.37
C LEU A 346 18.23 17.15 -1.23
N MET A 347 19.23 16.61 -1.93
CA MET A 347 20.62 17.07 -1.92
C MET A 347 21.17 17.21 -3.33
N GLY A 348 22.22 18.02 -3.52
CA GLY A 348 22.94 18.18 -4.79
C GLY A 348 22.46 19.35 -5.64
N VAL A 349 23.14 19.61 -6.76
CA VAL A 349 22.93 20.82 -7.58
C VAL A 349 22.13 20.51 -8.84
N ALA A 350 21.14 21.35 -9.16
CA ALA A 350 20.34 21.23 -10.37
C ALA A 350 21.13 21.69 -11.62
N PRO A 351 21.00 21.00 -12.78
CA PRO A 351 21.75 21.32 -14.01
C PRO A 351 21.36 22.67 -14.63
N ARG A 352 22.35 23.40 -15.18
CA ARG A 352 22.22 24.78 -15.66
C ARG A 352 21.16 25.02 -16.76
N LYS A 353 20.88 24.02 -17.60
CA LYS A 353 19.84 24.09 -18.66
C LYS A 353 18.42 24.23 -18.10
N MET A 354 18.16 23.73 -16.88
CA MET A 354 16.87 23.92 -16.20
C MET A 354 16.71 25.34 -15.62
N ILE A 355 17.80 25.96 -15.17
CA ILE A 355 17.81 27.25 -14.46
C ILE A 355 17.29 28.39 -15.36
N GLY A 356 17.66 28.39 -16.64
CA GLY A 356 17.23 29.43 -17.60
C GLY A 356 15.74 29.39 -17.98
N LYS A 357 15.02 28.29 -17.70
CA LYS A 357 13.58 28.15 -17.99
C LYS A 357 12.69 28.25 -16.76
N LEU A 358 13.22 27.94 -15.57
CA LEU A 358 12.49 28.05 -14.29
C LEU A 358 12.27 29.52 -13.85
N ALA A 359 13.13 30.45 -14.28
CA ALA A 359 12.98 31.87 -13.96
C ALA A 359 11.91 32.62 -14.79
N ALA A 360 11.39 32.02 -15.88
CA ALA A 360 10.57 32.72 -16.87
C ALA A 360 9.08 32.30 -16.93
N LYS A 361 8.61 31.38 -16.08
CA LYS A 361 7.21 30.89 -16.16
C LYS A 361 6.63 30.57 -14.78
N SER A 362 6.12 31.59 -14.09
CA SER A 362 5.07 31.39 -13.08
C SER A 362 3.72 31.32 -13.80
N GLY A 363 3.03 30.19 -13.68
CA GLY A 363 1.65 30.01 -14.16
C GLY A 363 1.51 29.16 -15.43
N LYS A 364 1.22 27.86 -15.26
CA LYS A 364 0.35 27.02 -16.12
C LYS A 364 0.19 25.60 -15.53
N LYS A 365 -1.03 25.05 -15.63
CA LYS A 365 -1.51 23.75 -15.08
C LYS A 365 -1.10 22.54 -15.94
N VAL A 366 -0.94 21.36 -15.32
CA VAL A 366 -0.48 20.07 -15.91
C VAL A 366 -1.32 18.88 -15.37
N VAL A 367 -1.59 17.86 -16.21
CA VAL A 367 -2.41 16.63 -16.00
C VAL A 367 -1.56 15.32 -16.15
N VAL A 368 -2.01 14.15 -15.65
CA VAL A 368 -1.20 12.94 -15.26
C VAL A 368 -1.87 11.54 -15.39
N PRO A 369 -1.20 10.45 -15.90
CA PRO A 369 -1.59 9.01 -15.67
C PRO A 369 -0.54 8.03 -14.98
N ARG A 370 -0.95 6.73 -14.74
CA ARG A 370 -0.45 5.56 -13.87
C ARG A 370 0.28 4.35 -14.60
N VAL A 371 0.86 3.35 -13.85
CA VAL A 371 1.71 2.15 -14.29
C VAL A 371 1.11 0.74 -14.00
N SER A 372 1.52 -0.34 -14.72
CA SER A 372 0.94 -1.72 -14.74
C SER A 372 1.57 -2.82 -13.84
N ARG A 373 0.73 -3.72 -13.28
CA ARG A 373 0.97 -4.76 -12.23
C ARG A 373 1.68 -6.09 -12.60
N GLY A 374 1.79 -6.48 -13.88
CA GLY A 374 2.27 -7.84 -14.26
C GLY A 374 3.76 -8.12 -14.02
N LEU A 375 4.58 -7.07 -14.05
CA LEU A 375 6.03 -7.17 -13.84
C LEU A 375 6.37 -7.54 -12.38
N THR A 376 5.51 -7.15 -11.44
CA THR A 376 5.70 -7.33 -9.99
C THR A 376 5.60 -8.79 -9.53
N VAL A 377 4.82 -9.64 -10.23
CA VAL A 377 4.62 -11.05 -9.85
C VAL A 377 5.82 -11.93 -10.24
N LEU A 378 6.37 -11.72 -11.43
CA LEU A 378 7.59 -12.40 -11.90
C LEU A 378 8.78 -12.12 -10.96
N TYR A 379 8.88 -10.90 -10.42
CA TYR A 379 9.91 -10.54 -9.44
C TYR A 379 9.72 -11.23 -8.09
N ARG A 380 8.48 -11.42 -7.63
CA ARG A 380 8.18 -12.13 -6.37
C ARG A 380 8.55 -13.62 -6.45
N VAL A 381 8.28 -14.30 -7.56
CA VAL A 381 8.60 -15.73 -7.72
C VAL A 381 10.11 -15.96 -7.80
N SER A 382 10.84 -15.08 -8.49
CA SER A 382 12.30 -15.10 -8.58
C SER A 382 12.97 -14.91 -7.21
N ASP A 383 12.49 -13.96 -6.40
CA ASP A 383 13.00 -13.69 -5.04
C ASP A 383 12.73 -14.87 -4.08
N GLN A 384 11.58 -15.54 -4.20
CA GLN A 384 11.28 -16.74 -3.40
C GLN A 384 12.21 -17.92 -3.74
N LEU A 385 12.46 -18.20 -5.02
CA LEU A 385 13.34 -19.30 -5.44
C LEU A 385 14.81 -19.09 -5.01
N ARG A 386 15.30 -17.85 -4.94
CA ARG A 386 16.65 -17.54 -4.42
C ARG A 386 16.82 -17.92 -2.95
N ARG A 387 15.76 -17.87 -2.16
CA ARG A 387 15.78 -18.14 -0.71
C ARG A 387 15.73 -19.62 -0.37
N VAL A 388 15.36 -20.48 -1.33
CA VAL A 388 15.35 -21.93 -1.15
C VAL A 388 16.80 -22.47 -1.17
N PRO A 389 17.24 -23.22 -0.14
CA PRO A 389 18.56 -23.89 -0.16
C PRO A 389 18.59 -25.05 -1.15
N VAL A 390 19.76 -25.30 -1.77
CA VAL A 390 19.95 -26.38 -2.75
C VAL A 390 19.51 -27.77 -2.24
N PRO A 391 19.79 -28.18 -0.99
CA PRO A 391 19.34 -29.48 -0.49
C PRO A 391 17.81 -29.58 -0.38
N VAL A 392 17.15 -28.48 -0.01
CA VAL A 392 15.68 -28.41 0.13
C VAL A 392 15.02 -28.42 -1.23
N PHE A 393 15.55 -27.66 -2.19
CA PHE A 393 15.08 -27.70 -3.57
C PHE A 393 15.28 -29.09 -4.19
N ALA A 394 16.42 -29.74 -3.98
CA ALA A 394 16.68 -31.08 -4.48
C ALA A 394 15.70 -32.12 -3.90
N LEU A 395 15.34 -31.99 -2.62
CA LEU A 395 14.39 -32.89 -1.96
C LEU A 395 12.95 -32.67 -2.44
N LEU A 396 12.52 -31.41 -2.59
CA LEU A 396 11.22 -31.05 -3.16
C LEU A 396 11.12 -31.46 -4.63
N TYR A 397 12.20 -31.25 -5.38
CA TYR A 397 12.29 -31.64 -6.78
C TYR A 397 12.29 -33.16 -6.93
N ALA A 398 12.97 -33.91 -6.06
CA ALA A 398 12.93 -35.39 -6.06
C ALA A 398 11.54 -35.95 -5.70
N MET A 399 10.81 -35.32 -4.77
CA MET A 399 9.43 -35.70 -4.48
C MET A 399 8.50 -35.37 -5.65
N LEU A 400 8.69 -34.20 -6.28
CA LEU A 400 7.94 -33.77 -7.44
C LEU A 400 8.22 -34.67 -8.65
N THR A 401 9.47 -35.06 -8.89
CA THR A 401 9.84 -35.98 -9.97
C THR A 401 9.31 -37.38 -9.73
N HIS A 402 9.36 -37.89 -8.50
CA HIS A 402 8.79 -39.20 -8.16
C HIS A 402 7.26 -39.22 -8.37
N TYR A 403 6.57 -38.15 -7.95
CA TYR A 403 5.13 -37.99 -8.16
C TYR A 403 4.77 -37.90 -9.65
N LEU A 404 5.51 -37.08 -10.40
CA LEU A 404 5.27 -36.87 -11.83
C LEU A 404 5.71 -38.08 -12.68
N TRP A 405 6.71 -38.85 -12.26
CA TRP A 405 7.15 -40.07 -12.93
C TRP A 405 6.13 -41.21 -12.82
N GLY A 406 5.48 -41.35 -11.65
CA GLY A 406 4.34 -42.26 -11.48
C GLY A 406 3.11 -41.86 -12.30
N ALA A 407 2.89 -40.55 -12.50
CA ALA A 407 1.88 -40.04 -13.42
C ALA A 407 2.27 -40.29 -14.89
N LEU A 408 3.55 -40.22 -15.24
CA LEU A 408 4.06 -40.45 -16.60
C LEU A 408 3.99 -41.92 -17.06
N SER A 409 4.13 -42.88 -16.14
CA SER A 409 4.08 -44.31 -16.45
C SER A 409 2.66 -44.87 -16.59
N SER A 410 1.65 -44.09 -16.20
CA SER A 410 0.22 -44.45 -16.32
C SER A 410 -0.50 -43.70 -17.47
N MET A 411 0.21 -42.87 -18.22
CA MET A 411 -0.34 -42.06 -19.32
C MET A 411 0.02 -42.65 -20.70
N GLU A 412 -0.98 -43.09 -21.45
CA GLU A 412 -0.87 -43.44 -22.87
C GLU A 412 -1.13 -42.18 -23.76
N ASP A 413 -0.04 -41.50 -24.13
CA ASP A 413 0.15 -40.41 -25.13
C ASP A 413 -0.48 -39.00 -24.95
N GLY A 414 0.30 -37.95 -25.31
CA GLY A 414 -0.17 -36.55 -25.52
C GLY A 414 0.63 -35.40 -24.86
N LEU A 415 0.27 -34.14 -25.20
CA LEU A 415 0.84 -32.84 -24.77
C LEU A 415 1.11 -32.71 -23.26
N HIS A 416 0.35 -33.40 -22.42
CA HIS A 416 0.57 -33.45 -20.96
C HIS A 416 1.87 -34.14 -20.60
N ARG A 417 2.27 -35.18 -21.35
CA ARG A 417 3.57 -35.84 -21.21
C ARG A 417 4.70 -34.88 -21.56
N GLU A 418 4.55 -34.09 -22.63
CA GLU A 418 5.50 -33.04 -23.03
C GLU A 418 5.58 -31.90 -22.01
N LEU A 419 4.44 -31.47 -21.43
CA LEU A 419 4.39 -30.40 -20.43
C LEU A 419 5.02 -30.84 -19.11
N VAL A 420 4.78 -32.09 -18.69
CA VAL A 420 5.42 -32.66 -17.49
C VAL A 420 6.91 -32.85 -17.73
N VAL A 421 7.33 -33.33 -18.90
CA VAL A 421 8.75 -33.37 -19.29
C VAL A 421 9.35 -31.97 -19.33
N LEU A 422 8.64 -30.97 -19.85
CA LEU A 422 9.10 -29.58 -19.88
C LEU A 422 9.24 -29.01 -18.47
N VAL A 423 8.31 -29.25 -17.54
CA VAL A 423 8.42 -28.82 -16.14
C VAL A 423 9.58 -29.52 -15.45
N LEU A 424 9.75 -30.82 -15.67
CA LEU A 424 10.88 -31.59 -15.13
C LEU A 424 12.23 -31.11 -15.70
N VAL A 425 12.30 -30.74 -16.98
CA VAL A 425 13.55 -30.27 -17.60
C VAL A 425 13.84 -28.80 -17.28
N MET A 426 12.82 -27.95 -17.27
CA MET A 426 12.97 -26.50 -17.15
C MET A 426 13.05 -26.03 -15.70
N LEU A 427 12.44 -26.72 -14.73
CA LEU A 427 12.46 -26.27 -13.33
C LEU A 427 13.87 -26.32 -12.70
N PRO A 428 14.70 -27.36 -12.93
CA PRO A 428 16.11 -27.35 -12.53
C PRO A 428 16.93 -26.30 -13.28
N ALA A 429 16.71 -26.14 -14.59
CA ALA A 429 17.38 -25.12 -15.39
C ALA A 429 17.05 -23.70 -14.91
N PHE A 430 15.79 -23.45 -14.55
CA PHE A 430 15.30 -22.20 -13.99
C PHE A 430 15.88 -21.93 -12.59
N TYR A 431 15.92 -22.95 -11.72
CA TYR A 431 16.54 -22.84 -10.40
C TYR A 431 18.04 -22.57 -10.46
N VAL A 432 18.77 -23.25 -11.36
CA VAL A 432 20.21 -23.02 -11.60
C VAL A 432 20.45 -21.62 -12.18
N ALA A 433 19.64 -21.17 -13.14
CA ALA A 433 19.76 -19.83 -13.73
C ALA A 433 19.55 -18.70 -12.70
N VAL A 434 18.70 -18.92 -11.69
CA VAL A 434 18.42 -17.97 -10.60
C VAL A 434 19.47 -18.05 -9.47
N LYS A 435 20.15 -19.18 -9.29
CA LYS A 435 21.19 -19.39 -8.25
C LYS A 435 22.62 -19.06 -8.67
N VAL A 436 22.96 -19.17 -9.95
CA VAL A 436 24.34 -19.05 -10.47
C VAL A 436 24.59 -17.70 -11.15
N ASP A 437 23.65 -16.74 -11.04
CA ASP A 437 23.71 -15.42 -11.70
C ASP A 437 24.01 -15.53 -13.21
N HIS A 438 23.29 -16.42 -13.89
CA HIS A 438 23.41 -16.62 -15.34
C HIS A 438 22.89 -15.36 -16.10
N PRO A 439 23.42 -15.01 -17.29
CA PRO A 439 22.96 -13.83 -18.07
C PRO A 439 21.47 -13.81 -18.42
N PHE A 440 20.79 -14.96 -18.40
CA PHE A 440 19.32 -15.05 -18.55
C PHE A 440 18.53 -14.52 -17.33
N SER A 441 19.16 -14.33 -16.17
CA SER A 441 18.55 -13.78 -14.96
C SER A 441 18.18 -12.29 -15.09
N ALA A 442 18.82 -11.56 -16.00
CA ALA A 442 18.58 -10.14 -16.27
C ALA A 442 17.20 -9.86 -16.90
N LEU A 443 16.62 -10.82 -17.62
CA LEU A 443 15.27 -10.73 -18.20
C LEU A 443 14.16 -10.74 -17.13
N PHE A 444 14.49 -11.15 -15.91
CA PHE A 444 13.54 -11.40 -14.83
C PHE A 444 13.85 -10.57 -13.57
N GLN A 445 14.58 -9.47 -13.72
CA GLN A 445 14.80 -8.43 -12.70
C GLN A 445 14.20 -7.09 -13.19
N PRO A 446 13.70 -6.21 -12.30
CA PRO A 446 13.36 -4.85 -12.70
C PRO A 446 14.61 -4.14 -13.22
N PRO A 447 14.50 -3.17 -14.14
CA PRO A 447 15.65 -2.34 -14.51
C PRO A 447 16.11 -1.58 -13.26
N VAL A 448 17.14 -2.11 -12.62
CA VAL A 448 17.81 -1.51 -11.45
C VAL A 448 18.50 -0.26 -11.96
N PHE A 449 18.22 0.90 -11.34
CA PHE A 449 19.24 1.96 -11.37
C PHE A 449 20.37 1.41 -10.51
N GLU A 450 21.49 1.05 -11.14
CA GLU A 450 22.67 0.65 -10.37
C GLU A 450 23.01 1.81 -9.43
N PRO A 451 23.14 1.56 -8.12
CA PRO A 451 23.77 2.53 -7.25
C PRO A 451 25.18 2.75 -7.78
N GLU A 452 25.59 4.02 -7.85
CA GLU A 452 26.97 4.38 -8.17
C GLU A 452 27.87 3.63 -7.18
N VAL A 453 28.60 2.63 -7.70
CA VAL A 453 29.76 2.07 -7.02
C VAL A 453 30.78 3.20 -7.02
N ASP A 454 31.30 3.51 -5.84
CA ASP A 454 32.35 4.52 -5.65
C ASP A 454 33.65 3.96 -6.25
N ASP A 455 33.76 3.96 -7.58
CA ASP A 455 34.99 3.64 -8.29
C ASP A 455 35.69 4.95 -8.65
N THR A 456 36.79 5.14 -7.93
CA THR A 456 37.87 6.06 -8.25
C THR A 456 38.27 6.00 -9.73
N ASP A 457 38.57 7.18 -10.28
CA ASP A 457 39.40 7.49 -11.45
C ASP A 457 38.76 7.89 -12.81
N TYR A 458 39.14 9.12 -13.20
CA TYR A 458 39.23 9.80 -14.51
C TYR A 458 38.18 9.60 -15.62
N GLY A 459 37.49 10.71 -15.92
CA GLY A 459 37.65 11.36 -17.22
C GLY A 459 36.45 11.38 -18.18
N SER A 460 35.49 12.29 -17.95
CA SER A 460 34.94 13.20 -18.99
C SER A 460 33.78 14.05 -18.41
N PRO A 461 33.72 15.37 -18.68
CA PRO A 461 32.65 16.21 -18.18
C PRO A 461 31.45 16.16 -19.13
N GLN A 462 30.47 15.28 -18.89
CA GLN A 462 29.18 15.28 -19.58
C GLN A 462 28.03 15.66 -18.63
N GLU A 463 27.65 16.94 -18.69
CA GLU A 463 26.33 17.58 -18.49
C GLU A 463 25.19 16.91 -17.67
N SER A 464 25.44 16.16 -16.59
CA SER A 464 24.38 15.63 -15.71
C SER A 464 24.40 16.28 -14.31
N GLY A 465 23.31 16.89 -13.88
CA GLY A 465 23.17 17.36 -12.50
C GLY A 465 22.89 16.22 -11.53
N THR A 466 23.49 16.27 -10.34
CA THR A 466 23.57 15.18 -9.34
C THR A 466 22.54 15.33 -8.21
N LEU A 467 21.25 15.55 -8.53
CA LEU A 467 20.21 15.62 -7.50
C LEU A 467 19.90 14.24 -6.90
N LYS A 468 19.89 14.17 -5.56
CA LYS A 468 19.70 12.92 -4.79
C LYS A 468 18.58 13.08 -3.76
N LEU A 469 17.72 12.07 -3.64
CA LEU A 469 16.64 12.00 -2.65
C LEU A 469 16.94 10.94 -1.58
N ILE A 470 16.68 11.23 -0.31
CA ILE A 470 17.03 10.38 0.84
C ILE A 470 15.89 10.40 1.86
N VAL A 471 15.31 9.25 2.20
CA VAL A 471 14.44 9.15 3.38
C VAL A 471 15.32 9.01 4.61
N THR A 472 15.27 9.99 5.50
CA THR A 472 16.22 10.11 6.62
C THR A 472 15.65 9.50 7.89
N GLU A 473 14.42 9.85 8.26
CA GLU A 473 13.81 9.38 9.50
C GLU A 473 12.28 9.32 9.44
N TYR A 474 11.70 8.61 10.40
CA TYR A 474 10.27 8.58 10.69
C TYR A 474 10.10 9.14 12.11
N ARG A 475 9.18 10.09 12.28
CA ARG A 475 8.84 10.66 13.59
C ARG A 475 7.39 10.32 13.91
N PHE A 476 7.14 9.66 15.02
CA PHE A 476 5.78 9.41 15.47
C PHE A 476 5.18 10.69 16.06
N THR A 477 3.94 10.97 15.68
CA THR A 477 3.10 12.00 16.28
C THR A 477 1.78 11.33 16.69
N PRO A 478 1.37 11.43 17.96
CA PRO A 478 0.06 10.92 18.36
C PRO A 478 -1.01 11.70 17.60
N GLY A 479 -1.91 11.01 16.90
CA GLY A 479 -3.03 11.65 16.20
C GLY A 479 -3.94 12.40 17.18
N ALA A 480 -4.46 13.57 16.79
CA ALA A 480 -5.55 14.20 17.53
C ALA A 480 -6.80 13.30 17.44
N PRO A 481 -7.56 13.12 18.54
CA PRO A 481 -8.79 12.35 18.48
C PRO A 481 -9.79 13.06 17.54
N SER A 482 -10.34 12.30 16.60
CA SER A 482 -11.52 12.70 15.84
C SER A 482 -12.61 13.10 16.83
N SER A 483 -13.02 14.37 16.81
CA SER A 483 -14.07 14.88 17.69
C SER A 483 -15.41 14.22 17.37
N VAL A 484 -15.72 13.13 18.06
CA VAL A 484 -17.09 12.64 18.26
C VAL A 484 -17.58 13.31 19.54
N ASN A 485 -18.29 14.43 19.42
CA ASN A 485 -19.06 14.93 20.55
C ASN A 485 -20.29 14.04 20.73
N ALA A 486 -20.22 13.22 21.77
CA ALA A 486 -21.38 12.62 22.40
C ALA A 486 -22.32 13.72 22.92
N ASN A 487 -23.62 13.50 22.79
CA ASN A 487 -24.53 13.81 23.90
C ASN A 487 -25.76 12.90 23.81
N VAL A 488 -25.92 12.10 24.85
CA VAL A 488 -27.12 11.30 25.14
C VAL A 488 -27.73 11.87 26.43
N ASN A 489 -29.04 12.15 26.33
CA ASN A 489 -30.06 12.31 27.38
C ASN A 489 -30.12 13.58 28.26
N ALA A 490 -31.18 14.36 28.02
CA ALA A 490 -32.06 14.86 29.08
C ALA A 490 -33.50 15.04 28.54
N SER A 491 -34.46 14.42 29.22
CA SER A 491 -35.91 14.55 29.05
C SER A 491 -36.44 15.93 29.45
N GLY A 492 -37.50 16.43 28.81
CA GLY A 492 -38.40 17.42 29.44
C GLY A 492 -39.15 18.38 28.52
N ASN A 493 -40.43 18.09 28.30
CA ASN A 493 -41.58 18.98 28.20
C ASN A 493 -41.80 19.97 27.03
N ALA A 494 -43.10 20.07 26.74
CA ALA A 494 -43.79 20.71 25.62
C ALA A 494 -44.13 22.20 25.83
N ASN A 495 -44.77 22.76 24.78
CA ASN A 495 -45.37 24.10 24.58
C ASN A 495 -44.37 25.14 24.04
N GLY A 496 -44.61 25.94 22.99
CA GLY A 496 -45.80 26.27 22.22
C GLY A 496 -45.66 27.74 21.75
N SER A 497 -46.19 28.05 20.56
CA SER A 497 -46.43 29.40 19.97
C SER A 497 -45.25 30.12 19.31
N VAL A 498 -45.37 30.93 18.25
CA VAL A 498 -46.37 31.30 17.22
C VAL A 498 -45.55 32.12 16.17
N SER A 499 -45.86 31.97 14.88
CA SER A 499 -45.25 32.63 13.68
C SER A 499 -45.59 34.15 13.54
N PRO A 500 -45.37 34.92 12.42
CA PRO A 500 -44.78 34.67 11.07
C PRO A 500 -43.93 35.91 10.53
N PRO A 501 -43.92 36.29 9.22
CA PRO A 501 -43.22 35.71 8.05
C PRO A 501 -42.29 36.70 7.29
N GLY A 502 -41.44 36.19 6.39
CA GLY A 502 -40.69 37.05 5.44
C GLY A 502 -39.80 36.32 4.42
N THR A 503 -40.45 35.65 3.45
CA THR A 503 -40.09 35.44 2.02
C THR A 503 -38.72 34.87 1.57
N PRO A 504 -38.66 34.17 0.41
CA PRO A 504 -37.87 32.95 0.22
C PRO A 504 -36.61 33.15 -0.62
N GLN A 505 -35.55 32.41 -0.30
CA GLN A 505 -34.41 32.21 -1.19
C GLN A 505 -34.24 30.70 -1.41
N ILE A 506 -34.38 30.32 -2.67
CA ILE A 506 -34.30 28.96 -3.20
C ILE A 506 -32.86 28.46 -3.04
N SER A 507 -32.66 27.52 -2.13
CA SER A 507 -31.45 26.70 -2.04
C SER A 507 -31.61 25.47 -2.92
N ASN A 508 -30.82 25.37 -4.00
CA ASN A 508 -30.66 24.10 -4.71
C ASN A 508 -29.75 23.18 -3.90
N SER A 509 -30.39 22.28 -3.16
CA SER A 509 -29.81 21.05 -2.63
C SER A 509 -29.46 20.10 -3.78
N ALA A 510 -28.22 19.61 -3.81
CA ALA A 510 -27.84 18.43 -4.58
C ALA A 510 -27.08 17.46 -3.68
N ASN A 511 -27.71 17.02 -2.59
CA ASN A 511 -27.42 15.72 -1.98
C ASN A 511 -28.57 14.80 -2.41
N GLY A 512 -28.35 14.06 -3.50
CA GLY A 512 -29.18 12.90 -3.80
C GLY A 512 -28.98 11.84 -2.70
N PRO A 513 -29.98 10.97 -2.45
CA PRO A 513 -29.85 9.92 -1.45
C PRO A 513 -28.72 8.97 -1.85
N ALA A 514 -27.79 8.70 -0.94
CA ALA A 514 -26.78 7.67 -1.12
C ALA A 514 -27.49 6.34 -1.43
N SER A 515 -27.29 5.81 -2.63
CA SER A 515 -27.81 4.50 -3.02
C SER A 515 -27.14 3.44 -2.16
N LYS A 516 -27.93 2.55 -1.56
CA LYS A 516 -27.40 1.44 -0.76
C LYS A 516 -26.69 0.44 -1.67
N THR A 517 -25.53 -0.05 -1.25
CA THR A 517 -24.77 -1.07 -1.99
C THR A 517 -25.44 -2.44 -1.93
N ALA A 518 -25.13 -3.36 -2.86
CA ALA A 518 -25.70 -4.70 -2.82
C ALA A 518 -25.42 -5.43 -1.49
N LEU A 519 -24.24 -5.23 -0.89
CA LEU A 519 -23.90 -5.75 0.45
C LEU A 519 -24.75 -5.13 1.57
N GLU A 520 -25.09 -3.84 1.47
CA GLU A 520 -25.99 -3.17 2.43
C GLU A 520 -27.46 -3.60 2.29
N VAL A 521 -27.86 -4.04 1.09
CA VAL A 521 -29.22 -4.51 0.80
C VAL A 521 -29.40 -5.99 1.16
N THR A 522 -28.41 -6.84 0.83
CA THR A 522 -28.51 -8.30 1.00
C THR A 522 -27.84 -8.82 2.27
N GLY A 523 -26.92 -8.05 2.87
CA GLY A 523 -26.12 -8.48 4.01
C GLY A 523 -24.99 -9.45 3.66
N SER A 524 -24.76 -9.76 2.37
CA SER A 524 -23.71 -10.67 1.91
C SER A 524 -23.05 -10.21 0.60
N VAL A 525 -21.77 -10.58 0.40
CA VAL A 525 -21.05 -10.29 -0.85
C VAL A 525 -21.79 -10.94 -2.04
N PRO A 526 -21.95 -10.27 -3.19
CA PRO A 526 -22.66 -10.87 -4.31
C PRO A 526 -21.99 -12.15 -4.81
N LEU A 527 -22.80 -13.17 -5.13
CA LEU A 527 -22.34 -14.52 -5.46
C LEU A 527 -21.33 -14.55 -6.62
N ARG A 528 -21.46 -13.65 -7.60
CA ARG A 528 -20.51 -13.52 -8.72
C ARG A 528 -19.08 -13.21 -8.28
N PHE A 529 -18.90 -12.43 -7.21
CA PHE A 529 -17.58 -12.16 -6.63
C PHE A 529 -17.04 -13.35 -5.85
N ILE A 530 -17.90 -14.04 -5.10
CA ILE A 530 -17.54 -15.28 -4.38
C ILE A 530 -17.06 -16.35 -5.37
N ASN A 531 -17.80 -16.56 -6.45
CA ASN A 531 -17.44 -17.52 -7.49
C ASN A 531 -16.12 -17.17 -8.18
N ALA A 532 -15.87 -15.88 -8.45
CA ALA A 532 -14.64 -15.42 -9.09
C ALA A 532 -13.39 -15.66 -8.20
N GLU A 533 -13.56 -15.61 -6.89
CA GLU A 533 -12.51 -15.93 -5.90
C GLU A 533 -12.57 -17.38 -5.40
N LYS A 534 -13.26 -18.26 -6.14
CA LYS A 534 -13.34 -19.71 -5.89
C LYS A 534 -13.85 -20.07 -4.48
N GLY A 535 -14.78 -19.28 -3.95
CA GLY A 535 -15.37 -19.48 -2.62
C GLY A 535 -14.63 -18.79 -1.47
N ASP A 536 -13.54 -18.05 -1.74
CA ASP A 536 -12.84 -17.27 -0.73
C ASP A 536 -13.60 -15.96 -0.44
N GLU A 537 -14.43 -15.97 0.60
CA GLU A 537 -15.29 -14.83 0.97
C GLU A 537 -14.51 -13.56 1.34
N VAL A 538 -13.31 -13.70 1.92
CA VAL A 538 -12.48 -12.56 2.31
C VAL A 538 -11.95 -11.84 1.07
N LYS A 539 -11.39 -12.59 0.11
CA LYS A 539 -10.94 -12.01 -1.16
C LYS A 539 -12.11 -11.48 -2.00
N ALA A 540 -13.25 -12.17 -1.95
CA ALA A 540 -14.46 -11.71 -2.64
C ALA A 540 -14.94 -10.36 -2.08
N LEU A 541 -14.91 -10.19 -0.76
CA LEU A 541 -15.21 -8.92 -0.10
C LEU A 541 -14.21 -7.82 -0.46
N GLU A 542 -12.91 -8.14 -0.48
CA GLU A 542 -11.87 -7.19 -0.91
C GLU A 542 -12.12 -6.72 -2.35
N ARG A 543 -12.33 -7.63 -3.29
CA ARG A 543 -12.60 -7.30 -4.70
C ARG A 543 -13.92 -6.56 -4.90
N TYR A 544 -14.94 -6.89 -4.11
CA TYR A 544 -16.21 -6.17 -4.11
C TYR A 544 -16.05 -4.74 -3.59
N ASN A 545 -15.28 -4.54 -2.51
CA ASN A 545 -14.95 -3.21 -1.98
C ASN A 545 -14.12 -2.39 -2.98
N GLU A 546 -13.10 -3.00 -3.60
CA GLU A 546 -12.34 -2.37 -4.69
C GLU A 546 -13.24 -1.93 -5.85
N THR A 547 -14.26 -2.73 -6.17
CA THR A 547 -15.21 -2.42 -7.25
C THR A 547 -16.18 -1.32 -6.85
N THR A 548 -16.70 -1.34 -5.63
CA THR A 548 -17.61 -0.31 -5.11
C THR A 548 -16.90 1.04 -5.02
N GLU A 549 -15.64 1.04 -4.54
CA GLU A 549 -14.83 2.25 -4.51
C GLU A 549 -14.54 2.78 -5.92
N TRP A 550 -14.17 1.90 -6.86
CA TRP A 550 -13.97 2.28 -8.26
C TRP A 550 -15.25 2.85 -8.89
N ARG A 551 -16.42 2.25 -8.65
CA ARG A 551 -17.72 2.78 -9.13
C ARG A 551 -17.97 4.19 -8.61
N ARG A 552 -17.65 4.45 -7.34
CA ARG A 552 -17.76 5.78 -6.71
C ARG A 552 -16.77 6.79 -7.28
N GLU A 553 -15.52 6.38 -7.53
CA GLU A 553 -14.47 7.26 -8.07
C GLU A 553 -14.73 7.66 -9.52
N GLU A 554 -15.14 6.70 -10.36
CA GLU A 554 -15.40 6.92 -11.79
C GLU A 554 -16.86 7.33 -12.08
N GLY A 555 -17.71 7.44 -11.06
CA GLY A 555 -19.10 7.86 -11.22
C GLY A 555 -19.98 6.88 -12.01
N VAL A 556 -19.64 5.59 -12.00
CA VAL A 556 -20.23 4.55 -12.87
C VAL A 556 -21.75 4.47 -12.75
N ASP A 557 -22.28 4.63 -11.52
CA ASP A 557 -23.72 4.54 -11.26
C ASP A 557 -24.56 5.64 -11.94
N ARG A 558 -23.92 6.70 -12.44
CA ARG A 558 -24.58 7.83 -13.10
C ARG A 558 -24.38 7.83 -14.62
N LEU A 559 -23.65 6.86 -15.19
CA LEU A 559 -23.34 6.85 -16.63
C LEU A 559 -24.57 6.85 -17.54
N LEU A 560 -25.70 6.29 -17.08
CA LEU A 560 -26.96 6.27 -17.83
C LEU A 560 -27.80 7.55 -17.64
N GLU A 561 -27.39 8.43 -16.73
CA GLU A 561 -28.05 9.70 -16.40
C GLU A 561 -27.24 10.90 -16.95
N GLU A 562 -25.97 10.69 -17.32
CA GLU A 562 -25.05 11.71 -17.79
C GLU A 562 -25.02 11.79 -19.34
N PRO A 563 -25.01 13.00 -19.94
CA PRO A 563 -24.95 13.15 -21.40
C PRO A 563 -23.74 12.44 -22.02
N SER A 564 -24.00 11.66 -23.07
CA SER A 564 -23.01 11.01 -23.92
C SER A 564 -23.09 11.60 -25.34
N PRO A 565 -22.58 12.83 -25.57
CA PRO A 565 -22.71 13.54 -26.84
C PRO A 565 -21.95 12.85 -27.99
N HIS A 566 -21.05 11.93 -27.67
CA HIS A 566 -20.27 11.17 -28.63
C HIS A 566 -20.94 9.86 -29.06
N PHE A 567 -22.07 9.47 -28.45
CA PHE A 567 -22.73 8.20 -28.72
C PHE A 567 -23.00 7.99 -30.22
N GLN A 568 -23.70 8.93 -30.87
CA GLN A 568 -24.10 8.81 -32.26
C GLN A 568 -22.91 8.60 -33.20
N ILE A 569 -21.89 9.45 -33.10
CA ILE A 569 -20.70 9.36 -33.95
C ILE A 569 -19.88 8.08 -33.68
N ILE A 570 -19.85 7.59 -32.44
CA ILE A 570 -19.24 6.30 -32.10
C ILE A 570 -20.02 5.17 -32.77
N LYS A 571 -21.36 5.15 -32.69
CA LYS A 571 -22.19 4.11 -33.31
C LYS A 571 -22.05 4.07 -34.84
N GLU A 572 -21.92 5.23 -35.48
CA GLU A 572 -21.72 5.36 -36.92
C GLU A 572 -20.34 4.87 -37.39
N ASN A 573 -19.31 5.02 -36.56
CA ASN A 573 -17.92 4.76 -36.93
C ASN A 573 -17.31 3.53 -36.24
N TYR A 574 -18.00 2.92 -35.28
CA TYR A 574 -17.59 1.71 -34.62
C TYR A 574 -18.80 0.77 -34.45
N PRO A 575 -19.02 -0.16 -35.39
CA PRO A 575 -20.21 -1.01 -35.36
C PRO A 575 -20.18 -1.98 -34.18
N HIS A 576 -21.08 -1.76 -33.23
CA HIS A 576 -21.35 -2.65 -32.11
C HIS A 576 -22.82 -2.52 -31.70
N TYR A 577 -23.47 -3.56 -31.20
CA TYR A 577 -24.88 -3.53 -30.83
C TYR A 577 -25.29 -4.72 -29.95
N TYR A 578 -26.34 -4.54 -29.15
CA TYR A 578 -27.01 -5.66 -28.47
C TYR A 578 -28.09 -6.24 -29.37
N HIS A 579 -28.23 -7.56 -29.40
CA HIS A 579 -29.24 -8.20 -30.23
C HIS A 579 -29.76 -9.49 -29.62
N LYS A 580 -30.93 -9.39 -28.98
CA LYS A 580 -31.68 -10.53 -28.43
C LYS A 580 -30.82 -11.38 -27.47
N CYS A 581 -31.22 -12.64 -27.28
CA CYS A 581 -30.64 -13.54 -26.29
C CYS A 581 -30.21 -14.90 -26.86
N GLY A 582 -29.28 -15.53 -26.15
CA GLY A 582 -28.90 -16.93 -26.28
C GLY A 582 -29.97 -17.89 -25.75
N LYS A 583 -29.73 -19.19 -25.93
CA LYS A 583 -30.70 -20.25 -25.58
C LYS A 583 -31.01 -20.34 -24.09
N ASN A 584 -30.13 -19.85 -23.21
CA ASN A 584 -30.37 -19.81 -21.76
C ASN A 584 -30.71 -18.39 -21.28
N GLY A 585 -31.12 -17.50 -22.20
CA GLY A 585 -31.46 -16.12 -21.90
C GLY A 585 -30.24 -15.20 -21.75
N GLU A 586 -29.04 -15.62 -22.15
CA GLU A 586 -27.86 -14.76 -22.11
C GLU A 586 -28.00 -13.59 -23.11
N PRO A 587 -27.87 -12.32 -22.72
CA PRO A 587 -27.87 -11.23 -23.69
C PRO A 587 -26.70 -11.37 -24.66
N VAL A 588 -26.94 -11.10 -25.95
CA VAL A 588 -25.91 -11.23 -27.00
C VAL A 588 -25.44 -9.84 -27.45
N TYR A 589 -24.13 -9.65 -27.41
CA TYR A 589 -23.45 -8.44 -27.87
C TYR A 589 -22.61 -8.73 -29.11
N TYR A 590 -22.80 -7.93 -30.15
CA TYR A 590 -22.04 -8.00 -31.40
C TYR A 590 -21.10 -6.80 -31.52
N GLU A 591 -19.86 -7.03 -31.91
CA GLU A 591 -18.86 -5.97 -32.09
C GLU A 591 -17.99 -6.28 -33.32
N LYS A 592 -17.74 -5.27 -34.16
CA LYS A 592 -16.97 -5.40 -35.40
C LYS A 592 -15.71 -4.54 -35.37
N PRO A 593 -14.70 -4.90 -34.57
CA PRO A 593 -13.45 -4.15 -34.44
C PRO A 593 -12.74 -3.90 -35.78
N GLY A 594 -12.83 -4.82 -36.75
CA GLY A 594 -12.20 -4.62 -38.06
C GLY A 594 -12.88 -3.57 -38.96
N LYS A 595 -14.02 -3.04 -38.55
CA LYS A 595 -14.77 -2.00 -39.29
C LYS A 595 -14.73 -0.64 -38.59
N ILE A 596 -13.92 -0.49 -37.54
CA ILE A 596 -13.77 0.79 -36.84
C ILE A 596 -13.10 1.84 -37.74
N ASN A 597 -13.70 3.02 -37.85
CA ASN A 597 -13.14 4.17 -38.53
C ASN A 597 -12.45 5.10 -37.53
N LEU A 598 -11.28 4.68 -37.03
CA LEU A 598 -10.48 5.48 -36.08
C LEU A 598 -10.10 6.86 -36.64
N LYS A 599 -10.00 7.02 -37.96
CA LYS A 599 -9.70 8.31 -38.59
C LYS A 599 -10.85 9.29 -38.42
N ALA A 600 -12.08 8.86 -38.66
CA ALA A 600 -13.27 9.70 -38.49
C ALA A 600 -13.50 10.06 -37.01
N LEU A 601 -13.34 9.09 -36.10
CA LEU A 601 -13.44 9.32 -34.65
C LEU A 601 -12.42 10.39 -34.21
N LYS A 602 -11.15 10.25 -34.62
CA LYS A 602 -10.11 11.24 -34.32
C LYS A 602 -10.36 12.60 -34.96
N ALA A 603 -10.85 12.63 -36.21
CA ALA A 603 -11.17 13.87 -36.90
C ALA A 603 -12.30 14.65 -36.20
N ALA A 604 -13.21 13.95 -35.55
CA ALA A 604 -14.24 14.52 -34.70
C ALA A 604 -13.77 14.84 -33.26
N GLY A 605 -12.49 14.66 -32.97
CA GLY A 605 -11.89 15.01 -31.68
C GLY A 605 -12.03 13.95 -30.59
N LEU A 606 -12.56 12.76 -30.90
CA LEU A 606 -12.72 11.69 -29.92
C LEU A 606 -11.36 11.08 -29.57
N THR A 607 -11.22 10.79 -28.29
CA THR A 607 -10.07 10.16 -27.67
C THR A 607 -10.36 8.70 -27.32
N LEU A 608 -9.32 7.98 -26.90
CA LEU A 608 -9.46 6.63 -26.39
C LEU A 608 -10.34 6.55 -25.13
N ASP A 609 -10.32 7.62 -24.32
CA ASP A 609 -11.08 7.67 -23.07
C ASP A 609 -12.58 7.88 -23.35
N ASP A 610 -12.95 8.59 -24.43
CA ASP A 610 -14.34 8.70 -24.91
C ASP A 610 -14.91 7.34 -25.34
N LEU A 611 -14.08 6.51 -26.00
CA LEU A 611 -14.45 5.15 -26.34
C LEU A 611 -14.60 4.27 -25.09
N MET A 612 -13.77 4.49 -24.05
CA MET A 612 -13.90 3.79 -22.76
C MET A 612 -15.12 4.21 -21.96
N HIS A 613 -15.47 5.49 -22.01
CA HIS A 613 -16.72 5.99 -21.45
C HIS A 613 -17.93 5.33 -22.14
N ASN A 614 -17.95 5.29 -23.48
CA ASN A 614 -19.00 4.60 -24.22
C ASN A 614 -19.07 3.11 -23.86
N TYR A 615 -17.92 2.42 -23.78
CA TYR A 615 -17.86 1.02 -23.36
C TYR A 615 -18.47 0.78 -21.98
N LEU A 616 -18.15 1.64 -21.00
CA LEU A 616 -18.72 1.55 -19.66
C LEU A 616 -20.22 1.85 -19.67
N MET A 617 -20.65 2.88 -20.40
CA MET A 617 -22.06 3.24 -20.53
C MET A 617 -22.89 2.08 -21.10
N ILE A 618 -22.47 1.46 -22.22
CA ILE A 618 -23.20 0.32 -22.79
C ILE A 618 -23.15 -0.90 -21.88
N THR A 619 -22.06 -1.09 -21.12
CA THR A 619 -21.93 -2.17 -20.12
C THR A 619 -22.92 -1.97 -18.96
N GLU A 620 -23.07 -0.74 -18.47
CA GLU A 620 -24.06 -0.44 -17.44
C GLU A 620 -25.49 -0.53 -17.98
N PHE A 621 -25.73 -0.13 -19.23
CA PHE A 621 -27.02 -0.32 -19.89
C PHE A 621 -27.40 -1.81 -19.94
N LEU A 622 -26.44 -2.68 -20.29
CA LEU A 622 -26.64 -4.12 -20.25
C LEU A 622 -27.08 -4.62 -18.87
N TRP A 623 -26.32 -4.29 -17.82
CA TRP A 623 -26.53 -4.89 -16.49
C TRP A 623 -27.58 -4.19 -15.62
N GLN A 624 -27.99 -2.97 -15.96
CA GLN A 624 -29.06 -2.25 -15.26
C GLN A 624 -30.41 -2.31 -16.00
N VAL A 625 -30.40 -2.44 -17.34
CA VAL A 625 -31.60 -2.31 -18.18
C VAL A 625 -31.95 -3.60 -18.90
N ILE A 626 -31.03 -4.15 -19.70
CA ILE A 626 -31.32 -5.36 -20.50
C ILE A 626 -31.43 -6.59 -19.58
N GLU A 627 -30.49 -6.75 -18.65
CA GLU A 627 -30.37 -7.92 -17.80
C GLU A 627 -30.11 -7.53 -16.35
N GLN A 628 -31.15 -7.65 -15.53
CA GLN A 628 -31.15 -7.27 -14.12
C GLN A 628 -30.91 -8.45 -13.16
N ASP A 629 -30.62 -9.65 -13.65
CA ASP A 629 -30.12 -10.74 -12.79
C ASP A 629 -28.60 -10.60 -12.62
N ASP A 630 -28.18 -10.44 -11.38
CA ASP A 630 -26.78 -10.20 -11.03
C ASP A 630 -25.85 -11.39 -11.35
N ASN A 631 -26.42 -12.60 -11.50
CA ASN A 631 -25.67 -13.81 -11.84
C ASN A 631 -25.81 -14.21 -13.31
N ARG A 632 -26.54 -13.44 -14.13
CA ARG A 632 -26.59 -13.69 -15.57
C ARG A 632 -25.24 -13.44 -16.23
N LYS A 633 -24.97 -14.21 -17.26
CA LYS A 633 -23.79 -14.13 -18.13
C LYS A 633 -24.21 -13.71 -19.54
N GLY A 634 -23.34 -12.98 -20.24
CA GLY A 634 -23.54 -12.55 -21.62
C GLY A 634 -22.73 -13.36 -22.63
N ILE A 635 -23.15 -13.31 -23.89
CA ILE A 635 -22.42 -13.85 -25.04
C ILE A 635 -21.88 -12.67 -25.87
N SER A 636 -20.58 -12.68 -26.16
CA SER A 636 -19.95 -11.70 -27.04
C SER A 636 -19.60 -12.34 -28.38
N VAL A 637 -19.94 -11.68 -29.48
CA VAL A 637 -19.59 -12.07 -30.84
C VAL A 637 -18.71 -10.97 -31.46
N LEU A 638 -17.41 -11.26 -31.55
CA LEU A 638 -16.38 -10.38 -32.08
C LEU A 638 -16.09 -10.75 -33.54
N ASP A 639 -16.56 -9.93 -34.45
CA ASP A 639 -16.28 -10.06 -35.88
C ASP A 639 -14.99 -9.31 -36.24
N VAL A 640 -13.92 -10.07 -36.44
CA VAL A 640 -12.60 -9.50 -36.72
C VAL A 640 -12.33 -9.36 -38.22
N ASP A 641 -13.35 -9.50 -39.07
CA ASP A 641 -13.21 -9.22 -40.51
C ASP A 641 -12.78 -7.77 -40.75
N GLY A 642 -11.69 -7.59 -41.50
CA GLY A 642 -11.09 -6.29 -41.77
C GLY A 642 -9.99 -5.88 -40.81
N ILE A 643 -9.72 -6.62 -39.73
CA ILE A 643 -8.53 -6.35 -38.90
C ILE A 643 -7.26 -6.75 -39.67
N GLY A 644 -6.31 -5.84 -39.81
CA GLY A 644 -4.96 -6.09 -40.30
C GLY A 644 -3.95 -6.40 -39.19
N ILE A 645 -2.80 -6.96 -39.55
CA ILE A 645 -1.72 -7.26 -38.58
C ILE A 645 -1.21 -5.96 -37.91
N SER A 646 -1.19 -4.84 -38.62
CA SER A 646 -0.77 -3.53 -38.10
C SER A 646 -1.74 -2.94 -37.06
N ASP A 647 -3.01 -3.33 -37.09
CA ASP A 647 -4.01 -2.86 -36.12
C ASP A 647 -3.83 -3.56 -34.76
N PHE A 648 -3.07 -4.66 -34.72
CA PHE A 648 -2.58 -5.29 -33.49
C PHE A 648 -1.32 -4.63 -32.91
N ALA A 649 -1.07 -3.37 -33.27
CA ALA A 649 -0.08 -2.50 -32.63
C ALA A 649 -0.70 -1.12 -32.35
N GLY A 650 -0.41 -0.53 -31.18
CA GLY A 650 -0.85 0.83 -30.83
C GLY A 650 -2.21 0.90 -30.12
N GLU A 651 -3.00 1.93 -30.45
CA GLU A 651 -4.16 2.38 -29.66
C GLU A 651 -5.32 1.37 -29.59
N ALA A 652 -5.56 0.57 -30.64
CA ALA A 652 -6.62 -0.45 -30.63
C ALA A 652 -6.32 -1.59 -29.63
N VAL A 653 -5.05 -2.01 -29.53
CA VAL A 653 -4.61 -2.97 -28.50
C VAL A 653 -4.70 -2.36 -27.10
N GLU A 654 -4.41 -1.06 -26.97
CA GLU A 654 -4.56 -0.34 -25.71
C GLU A 654 -6.03 -0.29 -25.27
N TYR A 655 -6.96 0.02 -26.19
CA TYR A 655 -8.40 -0.03 -25.95
C TYR A 655 -8.84 -1.41 -25.42
N VAL A 656 -8.53 -2.47 -26.17
CA VAL A 656 -8.90 -3.85 -25.80
C VAL A 656 -8.31 -4.25 -24.46
N ARG A 657 -7.06 -3.86 -24.17
CA ARG A 657 -6.41 -4.12 -22.88
C ARG A 657 -7.11 -3.39 -21.73
N LYS A 658 -7.49 -2.12 -21.93
CA LYS A 658 -8.22 -1.34 -20.93
C LYS A 658 -9.61 -1.95 -20.68
N ALA A 659 -10.38 -2.25 -21.72
CA ALA A 659 -11.69 -2.91 -21.63
C ALA A 659 -11.61 -4.25 -20.89
N ALA A 660 -10.68 -5.12 -21.29
CA ALA A 660 -10.48 -6.43 -20.65
C ALA A 660 -10.06 -6.29 -19.18
N SER A 661 -9.21 -5.31 -18.85
CA SER A 661 -8.81 -5.05 -17.45
C SER A 661 -10.00 -4.58 -16.60
N VAL A 662 -10.84 -3.69 -17.13
CA VAL A 662 -12.03 -3.19 -16.43
C VAL A 662 -13.05 -4.31 -16.23
N SER A 663 -13.41 -5.03 -17.30
CA SER A 663 -14.31 -6.17 -17.27
C SER A 663 -13.82 -7.26 -16.31
N GLY A 664 -12.56 -7.66 -16.47
CA GLY A 664 -11.94 -8.68 -15.64
C GLY A 664 -11.86 -8.29 -14.17
N ARG A 665 -11.64 -7.03 -13.81
CA ARG A 665 -11.53 -6.61 -12.41
C ARG A 665 -12.90 -6.37 -11.75
N HIS A 666 -13.80 -5.68 -12.45
CA HIS A 666 -15.01 -5.08 -11.88
C HIS A 666 -16.33 -5.75 -12.30
N TYR A 667 -16.31 -6.59 -13.34
CA TYR A 667 -17.48 -7.36 -13.78
C TYR A 667 -17.20 -8.88 -13.75
N PRO A 668 -16.77 -9.44 -12.60
CA PRO A 668 -16.47 -10.86 -12.49
C PRO A 668 -17.65 -11.74 -12.86
N GLU A 669 -17.36 -12.93 -13.41
CA GLU A 669 -18.36 -13.96 -13.69
C GLU A 669 -19.51 -13.52 -14.61
N ARG A 670 -19.33 -12.47 -15.42
CA ARG A 670 -20.34 -11.98 -16.39
C ARG A 670 -20.22 -12.54 -17.81
N CYS A 671 -19.18 -13.30 -18.11
CA CYS A 671 -18.93 -13.87 -19.45
C CYS A 671 -19.36 -15.34 -19.53
N ALA A 672 -20.21 -15.69 -20.50
CA ALA A 672 -20.56 -17.07 -20.85
C ALA A 672 -19.65 -17.60 -21.97
N PHE A 673 -19.65 -16.93 -23.13
CA PHE A 673 -18.87 -17.29 -24.31
C PHE A 673 -18.40 -16.04 -25.07
N ILE A 674 -17.21 -16.11 -25.66
CA ILE A 674 -16.69 -15.10 -26.58
C ILE A 674 -16.41 -15.78 -27.92
N PHE A 675 -17.24 -15.52 -28.92
CA PHE A 675 -17.02 -15.99 -30.29
C PHE A 675 -16.16 -15.00 -31.04
N VAL A 676 -14.96 -15.40 -31.47
CA VAL A 676 -14.13 -14.61 -32.36
C VAL A 676 -14.25 -15.19 -33.76
N ILE A 677 -14.96 -14.48 -34.63
CA ILE A 677 -15.40 -14.99 -35.93
C ILE A 677 -14.76 -14.23 -37.09
N ASN A 678 -14.81 -14.83 -38.27
CA ASN A 678 -14.13 -14.32 -39.48
C ASN A 678 -12.61 -14.11 -39.28
N VAL A 679 -11.98 -14.93 -38.44
CA VAL A 679 -10.56 -14.79 -38.16
C VAL A 679 -9.69 -15.01 -39.42
N PRO A 680 -8.72 -14.12 -39.70
CA PRO A 680 -7.74 -14.34 -40.76
C PRO A 680 -6.81 -15.51 -40.42
N SER A 681 -6.17 -16.11 -41.43
CA SER A 681 -5.29 -17.27 -41.25
C SER A 681 -4.14 -17.05 -40.26
N TRP A 682 -3.67 -15.80 -40.12
CA TRP A 682 -2.61 -15.41 -39.21
C TRP A 682 -3.08 -15.15 -37.76
N PHE A 683 -4.39 -15.05 -37.51
CA PHE A 683 -4.92 -14.66 -36.19
C PHE A 683 -4.51 -15.63 -35.06
N SER A 684 -4.41 -16.93 -35.37
CA SER A 684 -3.96 -17.95 -34.42
C SER A 684 -2.55 -17.67 -33.88
N MET A 685 -1.68 -17.03 -34.67
CA MET A 685 -0.34 -16.61 -34.24
C MET A 685 -0.43 -15.52 -33.17
N ILE A 686 -1.24 -14.48 -33.39
CA ILE A 686 -1.43 -13.38 -32.43
C ILE A 686 -2.12 -13.87 -31.17
N TRP A 687 -3.18 -14.69 -31.30
CA TRP A 687 -3.86 -15.29 -30.15
C TRP A 687 -2.88 -16.11 -29.29
N ASN A 688 -1.97 -16.87 -29.90
CA ASN A 688 -0.94 -17.60 -29.17
C ASN A 688 0.03 -16.70 -28.40
N THR A 689 0.26 -15.46 -28.84
CA THR A 689 1.06 -14.45 -28.14
C THR A 689 0.29 -13.75 -27.01
N VAL A 690 -0.99 -13.44 -27.21
CA VAL A 690 -1.78 -12.64 -26.24
C VAL A 690 -2.61 -13.48 -25.26
N LYS A 691 -2.85 -14.77 -25.53
CA LYS A 691 -3.65 -15.65 -24.65
C LYS A 691 -3.12 -15.80 -23.22
N GLY A 692 -1.83 -15.51 -23.00
CA GLY A 692 -1.23 -15.49 -21.66
C GLY A 692 -1.57 -14.23 -20.85
N MET A 693 -2.19 -13.23 -21.49
CA MET A 693 -2.65 -11.98 -20.86
C MET A 693 -4.13 -12.02 -20.49
N VAL A 694 -4.85 -13.05 -20.93
CA VAL A 694 -6.27 -13.31 -20.62
C VAL A 694 -6.32 -14.36 -19.51
N ASP A 695 -7.15 -14.16 -18.50
CA ASP A 695 -7.29 -15.13 -17.40
C ASP A 695 -7.78 -16.49 -17.91
N ASP A 696 -7.42 -17.57 -17.19
CA ASP A 696 -7.67 -18.94 -17.64
C ASP A 696 -9.17 -19.23 -17.84
N VAL A 697 -10.04 -18.64 -17.02
CA VAL A 697 -11.50 -18.83 -17.08
C VAL A 697 -12.08 -18.17 -18.32
N THR A 698 -11.62 -16.97 -18.67
CA THR A 698 -12.03 -16.29 -19.92
C THR A 698 -11.46 -17.02 -21.13
N ARG A 699 -10.21 -17.52 -21.07
CA ARG A 699 -9.57 -18.26 -22.17
C ARG A 699 -10.34 -19.52 -22.57
N GLU A 700 -10.88 -20.26 -21.61
CA GLU A 700 -11.70 -21.45 -21.86
C GLU A 700 -13.04 -21.14 -22.54
N LYS A 701 -13.52 -19.90 -22.41
CA LYS A 701 -14.79 -19.42 -22.99
C LYS A 701 -14.63 -18.82 -24.39
N VAL A 702 -13.40 -18.64 -24.88
CA VAL A 702 -13.13 -18.08 -26.20
C VAL A 702 -13.22 -19.17 -27.28
N ILE A 703 -14.12 -18.98 -28.24
CA ILE A 703 -14.34 -19.87 -29.37
C ILE A 703 -13.91 -19.14 -30.65
N ILE A 704 -12.80 -19.58 -31.24
CA ILE A 704 -12.26 -18.99 -32.46
C ILE A 704 -12.76 -19.77 -33.68
N VAL A 705 -13.49 -19.10 -34.57
CA VAL A 705 -14.17 -19.74 -35.70
C VAL A 705 -13.83 -19.07 -37.03
N ARG A 706 -13.52 -19.90 -38.03
CA ARG A 706 -13.22 -19.46 -39.39
C ARG A 706 -14.16 -20.13 -40.39
N GLY A 707 -14.72 -19.32 -41.29
CA GLY A 707 -15.56 -19.75 -42.40
C GLY A 707 -17.06 -19.73 -42.05
N LYS A 708 -17.87 -19.20 -42.97
CA LYS A 708 -19.30 -18.89 -42.76
C LYS A 708 -20.11 -20.07 -42.19
N LYS A 709 -19.96 -21.27 -42.76
CA LYS A 709 -20.67 -22.47 -42.30
C LYS A 709 -20.37 -22.80 -40.84
N LYS A 710 -19.08 -22.81 -40.46
CA LYS A 710 -18.64 -23.10 -39.10
C LYS A 710 -19.06 -22.02 -38.11
N ILE A 711 -19.06 -20.76 -38.53
CA ILE A 711 -19.53 -19.63 -37.73
C ILE A 711 -21.02 -19.83 -37.39
N PHE A 712 -21.83 -20.12 -38.40
CA PHE A 712 -23.25 -20.41 -38.18
C PHE A 712 -23.45 -21.60 -37.24
N GLU A 713 -22.77 -22.73 -37.49
CA GLU A 713 -22.83 -23.92 -36.63
C GLU A 713 -22.50 -23.56 -35.17
N ALA A 714 -21.36 -22.92 -34.92
CA ALA A 714 -20.90 -22.55 -33.58
C ALA A 714 -21.86 -21.58 -32.86
N LEU A 715 -22.37 -20.56 -33.57
CA LEU A 715 -23.34 -19.62 -32.99
C LEU A 715 -24.67 -20.32 -32.70
N SER A 716 -25.17 -21.14 -33.63
CA SER A 716 -26.45 -21.85 -33.52
C SER A 716 -26.49 -22.88 -32.39
N GLU A 717 -25.33 -23.33 -31.90
CA GLU A 717 -25.26 -24.17 -30.71
C GLU A 717 -25.73 -23.43 -29.45
N ARG A 718 -25.47 -22.12 -29.36
CA ARG A 718 -25.70 -21.32 -28.14
C ARG A 718 -26.77 -20.23 -28.30
N ILE A 719 -27.04 -19.79 -29.54
CA ILE A 719 -28.01 -18.75 -29.86
C ILE A 719 -29.11 -19.35 -30.76
N PRO A 720 -30.41 -19.10 -30.50
CA PRO A 720 -31.48 -19.51 -31.41
C PRO A 720 -31.27 -18.95 -32.82
N VAL A 721 -31.59 -19.72 -33.86
CA VAL A 721 -31.31 -19.34 -35.26
C VAL A 721 -32.05 -18.06 -35.66
N GLU A 722 -33.26 -17.89 -35.13
CA GLU A 722 -34.11 -16.71 -35.24
C GLU A 722 -33.58 -15.46 -34.53
N ASN A 723 -32.61 -15.65 -33.64
CA ASN A 723 -31.92 -14.57 -32.94
C ASN A 723 -30.57 -14.24 -33.57
N ILE A 724 -30.02 -15.09 -34.43
CA ILE A 724 -28.75 -14.83 -35.12
C ILE A 724 -29.02 -13.91 -36.34
N PRO A 725 -28.25 -12.82 -36.52
CA PRO A 725 -28.33 -11.98 -37.72
C PRO A 725 -28.09 -12.77 -39.02
N VAL A 726 -28.78 -12.39 -40.10
CA VAL A 726 -28.64 -13.01 -41.44
C VAL A 726 -27.20 -13.05 -41.95
N GLU A 727 -26.38 -12.06 -41.58
CA GLU A 727 -24.96 -12.00 -41.96
C GLU A 727 -24.12 -13.13 -41.36
N TYR A 728 -24.59 -13.74 -40.27
CA TYR A 728 -23.95 -14.89 -39.60
C TYR A 728 -24.70 -16.21 -39.85
N GLY A 729 -25.64 -16.23 -40.80
CA GLY A 729 -26.36 -17.42 -41.25
C GLY A 729 -27.70 -17.68 -40.54
N GLY A 730 -28.13 -16.81 -39.64
CA GLY A 730 -29.44 -16.89 -38.99
C GLY A 730 -30.57 -16.28 -39.82
N THR A 731 -31.70 -16.00 -39.16
CA THR A 731 -32.88 -15.39 -39.81
C THR A 731 -33.30 -14.05 -39.23
N SER A 732 -32.55 -13.48 -38.28
CA SER A 732 -32.84 -12.16 -37.74
C SER A 732 -32.33 -11.04 -38.66
N ASP A 733 -33.09 -9.96 -38.76
CA ASP A 733 -32.74 -8.76 -39.52
C ASP A 733 -31.62 -7.89 -38.88
N GLY A 734 -31.15 -8.28 -37.68
CA GLY A 734 -30.12 -7.56 -36.93
C GLY A 734 -30.61 -6.32 -36.20
N LYS A 735 -31.93 -6.09 -36.11
CA LYS A 735 -32.53 -5.01 -35.31
C LYS A 735 -33.08 -5.57 -34.00
N SER A 736 -32.96 -4.78 -32.93
CA SER A 736 -33.33 -5.22 -31.60
C SER A 736 -34.03 -4.10 -30.81
N PRO A 737 -35.10 -4.42 -30.05
CA PRO A 737 -35.72 -3.45 -29.14
C PRO A 737 -34.75 -2.90 -28.09
N GLU A 738 -33.74 -3.69 -27.71
CA GLU A 738 -32.70 -3.29 -26.77
C GLU A 738 -31.86 -2.14 -27.33
N GLU A 739 -31.52 -2.21 -28.62
CA GLU A 739 -30.75 -1.17 -29.30
C GLU A 739 -31.60 0.08 -29.53
N ASP A 740 -32.85 -0.07 -29.96
CA ASP A 740 -33.80 1.06 -30.08
C ASP A 740 -33.97 1.78 -28.72
N LEU A 741 -34.03 1.03 -27.62
CA LEU A 741 -34.11 1.59 -26.27
C LEU A 741 -32.84 2.35 -25.89
N LEU A 742 -31.66 1.84 -26.24
CA LEU A 742 -30.38 2.52 -26.00
C LEU A 742 -30.31 3.85 -26.76
N PHE A 743 -30.67 3.87 -28.06
CA PHE A 743 -30.72 5.11 -28.84
C PHE A 743 -31.71 6.12 -28.25
N ASN A 744 -32.91 5.66 -27.87
CA ASN A 744 -33.91 6.52 -27.24
C ASN A 744 -33.43 7.10 -25.90
N LEU A 745 -32.72 6.30 -25.09
CA LEU A 745 -32.12 6.75 -23.83
C LEU A 745 -31.05 7.80 -24.09
N MET A 746 -30.12 7.54 -25.02
CA MET A 746 -29.05 8.49 -25.32
C MET A 746 -29.60 9.79 -25.90
N ALA A 747 -30.59 9.73 -26.79
CA ALA A 747 -31.29 10.91 -27.29
C ALA A 747 -31.95 11.72 -26.15
N TYR A 748 -32.61 11.04 -25.21
CA TYR A 748 -33.21 11.69 -24.03
C TYR A 748 -32.16 12.38 -23.16
N VAL A 749 -31.11 11.67 -22.76
CA VAL A 749 -30.09 12.18 -21.83
C VAL A 749 -29.24 13.29 -22.49
N ASN A 750 -29.02 13.21 -23.81
CA ASN A 750 -28.34 14.25 -24.57
C ASN A 750 -29.23 15.47 -24.89
N ASN A 751 -30.54 15.40 -24.62
CA ASN A 751 -31.53 16.41 -25.00
C ASN A 751 -31.56 16.67 -26.51
N GLU A 752 -31.54 15.61 -27.32
CA GLU A 752 -31.60 15.69 -28.78
C GLU A 752 -33.00 16.07 -29.28
N GLU A 753 -33.06 16.71 -30.45
CA GLU A 753 -34.33 17.06 -31.09
C GLU A 753 -35.08 15.79 -31.50
N GLY A 754 -36.33 15.63 -31.05
CA GLY A 754 -37.13 14.42 -31.27
C GLY A 754 -36.92 13.31 -30.24
N ALA A 755 -36.15 13.55 -29.18
CA ALA A 755 -35.99 12.62 -28.06
C ALA A 755 -37.32 12.34 -27.33
N PRO A 756 -37.46 11.19 -26.65
CA PRO A 756 -38.62 10.88 -25.82
C PRO A 756 -38.91 11.98 -24.79
N ALA A 757 -40.19 12.23 -24.47
CA ALA A 757 -40.57 13.26 -23.50
C ALA A 757 -40.23 12.89 -22.03
N THR A 758 -40.00 11.61 -21.76
CA THR A 758 -39.72 11.06 -20.42
C THR A 758 -38.58 10.06 -20.49
N ASN A 759 -37.88 9.83 -19.37
CA ASN A 759 -36.79 8.87 -19.30
C ASN A 759 -37.29 7.44 -19.67
N PRO A 760 -36.80 6.84 -20.77
CA PRO A 760 -37.34 5.58 -21.28
C PRO A 760 -37.01 4.36 -20.41
N ILE A 761 -36.05 4.45 -19.49
CA ILE A 761 -35.66 3.35 -18.59
C ILE A 761 -36.17 3.51 -17.16
N GLU A 762 -36.87 4.60 -16.84
CA GLU A 762 -37.26 4.92 -15.46
C GLU A 762 -38.10 3.81 -14.80
N GLU A 763 -39.09 3.29 -15.53
CA GLU A 763 -39.95 2.20 -15.05
C GLU A 763 -39.22 0.86 -14.95
N ILE A 764 -38.15 0.66 -15.72
CA ILE A 764 -37.32 -0.55 -15.65
C ILE A 764 -36.48 -0.52 -14.37
N LEU A 765 -35.88 0.62 -14.06
CA LEU A 765 -35.07 0.80 -12.85
C LEU A 765 -35.93 0.75 -11.56
N LYS A 766 -37.20 1.18 -11.60
CA LYS A 766 -38.13 1.08 -10.47
C LYS A 766 -38.48 -0.37 -10.09
N LYS A 767 -38.53 -1.28 -11.06
CA LYS A 767 -38.99 -2.67 -10.86
C LYS A 767 -37.97 -3.54 -10.12
N LYS A 768 -36.67 -3.32 -10.35
CA LYS A 768 -35.57 -3.99 -9.64
C LYS A 768 -34.36 -3.04 -9.59
N PRO A 769 -34.16 -2.31 -8.49
CA PRO A 769 -32.97 -1.47 -8.33
C PRO A 769 -31.79 -2.36 -7.99
N ILE A 770 -31.12 -2.91 -9.01
CA ILE A 770 -29.76 -3.42 -8.82
C ILE A 770 -28.82 -2.27 -9.15
N LYS A 771 -28.46 -1.51 -8.11
CA LYS A 771 -27.27 -0.67 -8.15
C LYS A 771 -26.17 -1.46 -7.42
N HIS A 772 -25.07 -1.73 -8.14
CA HIS A 772 -24.02 -2.66 -7.73
C HIS A 772 -23.32 -2.28 -6.43
#